data_AF-A0A0R3RIT7-F1
#
_entry.id   AF-A0A0R3RIT7-F1
#
_cell.length_a   1.000
_cell.length_b   1.000
_cell.length_c   1.000
_cell.angle_alpha   90.00
_cell.angle_beta   90.00
_cell.angle_gamma   90.00
#
_symmetry.space_group_name_H-M   'P 1'
#
loop_
_entity.id
_entity.type
_entity.pdbx_description
1 polymer ?
#
loop_
_entity_poly.entity_id
_entity_poly.type
_entity_poly.pdbx_seq_one_letter_code
_entity_poly.pdbx_strand_id
1 'polypeptide(L)'
;MPHSHARNTGTKLLPDWFEDIAVNRSATERRAATLTTRRTVKKEYQAAWLVKAITCIDLTTLAGDDTAGRVRRLCAKAKKPVRDDILEALGLADAHITTGAVCVYPTMVPHAVKALEGSGIPVASVATGFPAGLTPLPQRLAEIHYAVGEGAKEIDIVITREHVLTQNWSALYDEIARMREASGEAHMKAILATGDLNTLRNVYRASMVAMQAGADFIKTSTGKEDVNATLPVSLVMLRALRDYGELSGQTVGFKPAGGMKTAKDAMNWLILMKEELGLPWMQPDLFRLGASSMLGDIERQLEHYVTGRYAANMGQIKDILRTMEYGPAPESNTDVQSWLDANKAGFGHFINGKFTGTEGRETFAVINPANDAVLTKVAHGTAADVDAAVKAARAAFGKWSKLPGHERAKYLYAIARHIQKRERFFSVLETMDNGKPIRETRDIDIPLVARHFYHHAGWAEMVETEFEGFSPVGVCGQVIPWNFPLLMLAWKIAPALAAGNTVVLKPAELTPLTAVAFAEVCHEIGLPAGVVNIVHGDGATGAAICGHDDIDKVAFTGSTEVGRIIREQIAGSEKKLSLELGGKSPFIVFEDADIDGAIEGVVDAIWFNQGEVCCAGSRLLIQEGIAERFYAKLRKRMETLRVGDPLDKTMDVGAIVSKGQLKRITSLVEQGKAEGGTLWQAPVTLPSKGAFFAPGFFTDVEPASTVCEVEIFGPVATATTFRTPDEAIALANNTKYGLAASVWSENINLALDMAARVKAGVVWINSTNLLDAGAGFGGYRESGYGREGGREGLYEYLTADWEKRLPTGKAEQAFKPSAAPDGEAKMALGGSIDRTVKNYIGGKQARPDGGYSYSVVGKGGQIIGQAGISNRKDIRNAVEAAAKAGSWGGVTAHNRAQVLYYLGENLSARQAEFEALLVESTGISAKTAAEEFATALRRIFYYAAQSDKYDGAVHSTKSRHVTLAMNEPWGVVGIVCPDDQPLLAFISLVLPAIAMGNRVVAVPSARHPLLVANLYQVLDTSDVPGGVVNIVTGERDVLAKTLAEHDEVDALWYVGSKEGSAMVEKASCGNLKATWVDNGRQRDWANTQQGQGKDYLRRAVQVKNIWVPYGE
;
A
#
# COMPACT_ATOMS: atom_id res chain seq x y z
N MET A 1 -47.96 -21.26 -24.04
CA MET A 1 -48.04 -22.59 -23.40
C MET A 1 -48.84 -22.45 -22.12
N PRO A 2 -49.60 -23.47 -21.68
CA PRO A 2 -50.11 -23.50 -20.31
C PRO A 2 -48.93 -23.33 -19.33
N HIS A 3 -49.16 -22.69 -18.17
CA HIS A 3 -48.13 -22.53 -17.14
C HIS A 3 -47.49 -23.90 -16.86
N SER A 4 -46.16 -23.99 -16.97
CA SER A 4 -45.46 -25.27 -16.81
C SER A 4 -45.28 -25.66 -15.34
N HIS A 5 -45.60 -24.73 -14.44
CA HIS A 5 -45.46 -24.86 -12.99
C HIS A 5 -46.82 -24.82 -12.28
N ALA A 6 -46.93 -25.62 -11.21
CA ALA A 6 -48.10 -25.65 -10.34
C ALA A 6 -48.26 -24.33 -9.57
N ARG A 7 -49.52 -23.96 -9.30
CA ARG A 7 -49.87 -22.80 -8.47
C ARG A 7 -49.36 -22.96 -7.04
N ASN A 8 -49.04 -21.85 -6.38
CA ASN A 8 -48.68 -21.86 -4.98
C ASN A 8 -49.92 -22.17 -4.14
N THR A 9 -49.90 -23.31 -3.44
CA THR A 9 -50.98 -23.75 -2.54
C THR A 9 -51.00 -23.00 -1.22
N GLY A 10 -49.95 -22.22 -0.94
CA GLY A 10 -49.76 -21.50 0.32
C GLY A 10 -49.35 -22.43 1.46
N THR A 11 -49.25 -21.87 2.66
CA THR A 11 -48.99 -22.56 3.92
C THR A 11 -49.80 -21.87 5.03
N LYS A 12 -49.83 -22.43 6.24
CA LYS A 12 -50.31 -21.66 7.40
C LYS A 12 -49.35 -20.48 7.65
N LEU A 13 -49.84 -19.40 8.24
CA LEU A 13 -48.98 -18.29 8.64
C LEU A 13 -47.96 -18.77 9.69
N LEU A 14 -46.67 -18.69 9.35
CA LEU A 14 -45.52 -19.09 10.16
C LEU A 14 -44.59 -17.88 10.32
N PRO A 15 -44.73 -17.10 11.41
CA PRO A 15 -43.94 -15.88 11.64
C PRO A 15 -42.43 -16.13 11.77
N ASP A 16 -42.03 -17.25 12.37
CA ASP A 16 -40.63 -17.65 12.57
C ASP A 16 -39.81 -17.69 11.27
N TRP A 17 -40.46 -17.81 10.10
CA TRP A 17 -39.78 -17.79 8.80
C TRP A 17 -39.29 -16.40 8.39
N PHE A 18 -39.75 -15.33 9.05
CA PHE A 18 -39.44 -13.96 8.62
C PHE A 18 -39.24 -12.94 9.76
N GLU A 19 -39.61 -13.25 11.00
CA GLU A 19 -39.49 -12.31 12.12
C GLU A 19 -38.02 -12.00 12.46
N ASP A 20 -37.14 -13.00 12.49
CA ASP A 20 -35.73 -12.81 12.89
C ASP A 20 -34.79 -12.41 11.75
N ILE A 21 -35.31 -12.19 10.53
CA ILE A 21 -34.47 -11.88 9.37
C ILE A 21 -33.90 -10.46 9.45
N ALA A 22 -32.57 -10.38 9.44
CA ALA A 22 -31.82 -9.14 9.29
C ALA A 22 -31.48 -8.89 7.82
N VAL A 23 -31.77 -7.67 7.34
CA VAL A 23 -31.33 -7.21 6.01
C VAL A 23 -30.30 -6.11 6.18
N ASN A 24 -29.02 -6.42 5.88
CA ASN A 24 -27.95 -5.42 5.85
C ASN A 24 -28.08 -4.55 4.60
N ARG A 25 -28.49 -3.30 4.78
CA ARG A 25 -28.73 -2.36 3.67
C ARG A 25 -27.49 -2.12 2.81
N SER A 26 -26.34 -1.80 3.43
CA SER A 26 -25.11 -1.50 2.70
C SER A 26 -24.63 -2.70 1.88
N ALA A 27 -24.70 -3.92 2.45
CA ALA A 27 -24.33 -5.14 1.74
C ALA A 27 -25.28 -5.42 0.56
N THR A 28 -26.59 -5.22 0.74
CA THR A 28 -27.59 -5.36 -0.33
C THR A 28 -27.37 -4.33 -1.45
N GLU A 29 -27.11 -3.08 -1.12
CA GLU A 29 -26.82 -2.01 -2.09
C GLU A 29 -25.53 -2.31 -2.86
N ARG A 30 -24.47 -2.73 -2.16
CA ARG A 30 -23.18 -3.12 -2.77
C ARG A 30 -23.35 -4.34 -3.68
N ARG A 31 -24.08 -5.37 -3.24
CA ARG A 31 -24.38 -6.55 -4.05
C ARG A 31 -25.17 -6.17 -5.29
N ALA A 32 -26.25 -5.39 -5.15
CA ALA A 32 -27.06 -4.91 -6.27
C ALA A 32 -26.24 -4.08 -7.26
N ALA A 33 -25.38 -3.18 -6.79
CA ALA A 33 -24.47 -2.41 -7.64
C ALA A 33 -23.53 -3.33 -8.42
N THR A 34 -22.93 -4.31 -7.74
CA THR A 34 -21.99 -5.25 -8.37
C THR A 34 -22.65 -6.22 -9.35
N LEU A 35 -23.92 -6.58 -9.16
CA LEU A 35 -24.65 -7.51 -10.05
C LEU A 35 -24.71 -6.97 -11.49
N THR A 36 -24.83 -5.65 -11.66
CA THR A 36 -24.89 -5.00 -12.98
C THR A 36 -23.53 -4.76 -13.63
N THR A 37 -22.43 -4.90 -12.88
CA THR A 37 -21.07 -4.63 -13.37
C THR A 37 -20.22 -5.89 -13.51
N ARG A 38 -20.59 -6.99 -12.82
CA ARG A 38 -19.86 -8.26 -12.81
C ARG A 38 -20.03 -9.10 -14.07
N ARG A 39 -21.21 -9.05 -14.70
CA ARG A 39 -21.55 -9.86 -15.89
C ARG A 39 -22.08 -8.95 -16.97
N THR A 40 -21.47 -9.01 -18.16
CA THR A 40 -22.05 -8.35 -19.34
C THR A 40 -22.79 -9.39 -20.17
N VAL A 41 -23.86 -9.01 -20.84
CA VAL A 41 -24.48 -9.80 -21.91
C VAL A 41 -24.40 -8.91 -23.15
N LYS A 42 -23.62 -9.30 -24.15
CA LYS A 42 -23.34 -8.49 -25.35
C LYS A 42 -23.99 -9.15 -26.57
N LYS A 43 -24.03 -8.52 -27.75
CA LYS A 43 -24.00 -9.22 -29.05
C LYS A 43 -25.20 -10.20 -29.28
N GLU A 44 -25.06 -11.40 -29.87
CA GLU A 44 -26.17 -12.36 -30.12
C GLU A 44 -26.83 -12.96 -28.87
N TYR A 45 -26.10 -13.13 -27.76
CA TYR A 45 -26.70 -13.43 -26.47
C TYR A 45 -27.47 -12.24 -25.93
N GLN A 46 -27.02 -10.99 -26.16
CA GLN A 46 -27.83 -9.81 -25.86
C GLN A 46 -29.08 -9.83 -26.72
N ALA A 47 -29.00 -10.07 -28.02
CA ALA A 47 -30.17 -10.22 -28.87
C ALA A 47 -31.11 -11.33 -28.37
N ALA A 48 -30.58 -12.50 -28.00
CA ALA A 48 -31.37 -13.59 -27.44
C ALA A 48 -31.99 -13.26 -26.07
N TRP A 49 -31.25 -12.58 -25.18
CA TRP A 49 -31.75 -12.13 -23.88
C TRP A 49 -32.77 -11.02 -24.01
N LEU A 50 -32.64 -10.17 -25.03
CA LEU A 50 -33.59 -9.14 -25.38
C LEU A 50 -34.86 -9.75 -25.96
N VAL A 51 -34.76 -10.74 -26.85
CA VAL A 51 -35.92 -11.56 -27.27
C VAL A 51 -36.54 -12.29 -26.07
N LYS A 52 -35.72 -12.84 -25.17
CA LYS A 52 -36.21 -13.47 -23.93
C LYS A 52 -36.93 -12.47 -23.02
N ALA A 53 -36.40 -11.25 -22.89
CA ALA A 53 -37.05 -10.17 -22.16
C ALA A 53 -38.41 -9.85 -22.77
N ILE A 54 -38.54 -9.80 -24.10
CA ILE A 54 -39.82 -9.64 -24.80
C ILE A 54 -40.82 -10.71 -24.37
N THR A 55 -40.41 -11.98 -24.32
CA THR A 55 -41.29 -13.08 -23.86
C THR A 55 -41.73 -12.95 -22.39
N CYS A 56 -40.98 -12.20 -21.58
CA CYS A 56 -41.30 -11.95 -20.18
C CYS A 56 -42.05 -10.62 -19.98
N ILE A 57 -42.21 -9.76 -20.99
CA ILE A 57 -42.84 -8.45 -20.82
C ILE A 57 -44.35 -8.60 -20.62
N ASP A 58 -44.86 -7.92 -19.61
CA ASP A 58 -46.29 -7.64 -19.46
C ASP A 58 -46.58 -6.28 -20.06
N LEU A 59 -47.26 -6.27 -21.19
CA LEU A 59 -47.70 -5.04 -21.83
C LEU A 59 -48.90 -4.47 -21.08
N THR A 60 -48.79 -3.22 -20.69
CA THR A 60 -49.78 -2.52 -19.86
C THR A 60 -50.13 -1.16 -20.45
N THR A 61 -51.38 -0.70 -20.27
CA THR A 61 -51.77 0.69 -20.56
C THR A 61 -52.03 1.47 -19.28
N LEU A 62 -52.78 0.88 -18.33
CA LEU A 62 -53.03 1.33 -16.95
C LEU A 62 -53.14 2.84 -16.75
N ALA A 63 -53.73 3.53 -17.72
CA ALA A 63 -53.88 4.96 -17.75
C ALA A 63 -55.36 5.33 -17.57
N GLY A 64 -55.63 6.49 -16.96
CA GLY A 64 -56.99 6.97 -16.74
C GLY A 64 -57.77 7.27 -18.03
N ASP A 65 -57.09 7.31 -19.17
CA ASP A 65 -57.62 7.54 -20.51
C ASP A 65 -57.67 6.24 -21.36
N ASP A 66 -57.68 5.06 -20.71
CA ASP A 66 -57.75 3.78 -21.41
C ASP A 66 -59.09 3.58 -22.16
N THR A 67 -58.98 3.15 -23.41
CA THR A 67 -60.13 2.85 -24.29
C THR A 67 -59.99 1.47 -24.92
N ALA A 68 -61.10 0.86 -25.33
CA ALA A 68 -61.10 -0.42 -26.06
C ALA A 68 -60.18 -0.39 -27.30
N GLY A 69 -60.11 0.75 -28.00
CA GLY A 69 -59.22 0.94 -29.15
C GLY A 69 -57.73 0.90 -28.78
N ARG A 70 -57.33 1.52 -27.66
CA ARG A 70 -55.95 1.49 -27.15
C ARG A 70 -55.55 0.09 -26.72
N VAL A 71 -56.45 -0.60 -26.01
CA VAL A 71 -56.26 -2.00 -25.57
C VAL A 71 -56.11 -2.93 -26.77
N ARG A 72 -56.92 -2.79 -27.83
CA ARG A 72 -56.74 -3.58 -29.07
C ARG A 72 -55.38 -3.37 -29.73
N ARG A 73 -54.88 -2.12 -29.79
CA ARG A 73 -53.53 -1.84 -30.34
C ARG A 73 -52.42 -2.45 -29.47
N LEU A 74 -52.55 -2.36 -28.15
CA LEU A 74 -51.64 -3.01 -27.21
C LEU A 74 -51.62 -4.53 -27.43
N CYS A 75 -52.79 -5.15 -27.58
CA CYS A 75 -52.92 -6.59 -27.86
C CYS A 75 -52.32 -6.97 -29.22
N ALA A 76 -52.46 -6.13 -30.25
CA ALA A 76 -51.80 -6.36 -31.54
C ALA A 76 -50.26 -6.34 -31.42
N LYS A 77 -49.70 -5.38 -30.67
CA LYS A 77 -48.25 -5.34 -30.38
C LYS A 77 -47.80 -6.51 -29.49
N ALA A 78 -48.65 -7.00 -28.59
CA ALA A 78 -48.39 -8.21 -27.80
C ALA A 78 -48.26 -9.48 -28.66
N LYS A 79 -49.10 -9.61 -29.69
CA LYS A 79 -49.07 -10.73 -30.66
C LYS A 79 -47.87 -10.66 -31.62
N LYS A 80 -47.46 -9.45 -32.00
CA LYS A 80 -46.33 -9.20 -32.91
C LYS A 80 -45.38 -8.15 -32.30
N PRO A 81 -44.57 -8.53 -31.29
CA PRO A 81 -43.74 -7.57 -30.56
C PRO A 81 -42.51 -7.11 -31.34
N VAL A 82 -42.04 -7.91 -32.30
CA VAL A 82 -40.90 -7.62 -33.19
C VAL A 82 -41.37 -7.78 -34.64
N ARG A 83 -40.85 -6.96 -35.55
CA ARG A 83 -41.12 -7.09 -36.99
C ARG A 83 -40.61 -8.42 -37.55
N ASP A 84 -41.36 -8.96 -38.51
CA ASP A 84 -41.12 -10.29 -39.09
C ASP A 84 -39.74 -10.38 -39.79
N ASP A 85 -39.25 -9.31 -40.42
CA ASP A 85 -37.94 -9.26 -41.08
C ASP A 85 -36.75 -9.31 -40.10
N ILE A 86 -36.91 -8.72 -38.91
CA ILE A 86 -35.92 -8.81 -37.83
C ILE A 86 -35.90 -10.24 -37.26
N LEU A 87 -37.06 -10.86 -37.06
CA LEU A 87 -37.15 -12.25 -36.60
C LEU A 87 -36.55 -13.22 -37.61
N GLU A 88 -36.79 -13.02 -38.90
CA GLU A 88 -36.18 -13.82 -39.97
C GLU A 88 -34.66 -13.71 -39.96
N ALA A 89 -34.13 -12.50 -39.84
CA ALA A 89 -32.68 -12.29 -39.78
C ALA A 89 -32.04 -12.75 -38.45
N LEU A 90 -32.81 -12.88 -37.37
CA LEU A 90 -32.40 -13.53 -36.12
C LEU A 90 -32.44 -15.06 -36.18
N GLY A 91 -32.91 -15.65 -37.28
CA GLY A 91 -33.13 -17.11 -37.40
C GLY A 91 -34.32 -17.60 -36.56
N LEU A 92 -35.28 -16.72 -36.28
CA LEU A 92 -36.45 -16.95 -35.43
C LEU A 92 -37.77 -16.82 -36.21
N ALA A 93 -37.74 -16.94 -37.55
CA ALA A 93 -38.95 -16.89 -38.39
C ALA A 93 -40.01 -17.92 -37.97
N ASP A 94 -39.56 -19.13 -37.59
CA ASP A 94 -40.44 -20.22 -37.13
C ASP A 94 -40.73 -20.16 -35.62
N ALA A 95 -40.11 -19.22 -34.89
CA ALA A 95 -40.28 -19.08 -33.45
C ALA A 95 -41.51 -18.21 -33.13
N HIS A 96 -42.44 -18.75 -32.36
CA HIS A 96 -43.63 -18.00 -31.93
C HIS A 96 -43.29 -17.05 -30.77
N ILE A 97 -42.75 -15.86 -31.09
CA ILE A 97 -42.38 -14.84 -30.10
C ILE A 97 -43.56 -13.91 -29.81
N THR A 98 -44.09 -14.01 -28.60
CA THR A 98 -45.16 -13.15 -28.06
C THR A 98 -44.73 -12.56 -26.73
N THR A 99 -45.43 -11.54 -26.24
CA THR A 99 -45.20 -11.01 -24.89
C THR A 99 -45.80 -11.92 -23.81
N GLY A 100 -45.36 -11.76 -22.56
CA GLY A 100 -45.73 -12.63 -21.44
C GLY A 100 -47.20 -12.56 -21.03
N ALA A 101 -47.76 -11.36 -20.96
CA ALA A 101 -49.17 -11.10 -20.71
C ALA A 101 -49.58 -9.71 -21.21
N VAL A 102 -50.89 -9.42 -21.21
CA VAL A 102 -51.41 -8.05 -21.34
C VAL A 102 -52.17 -7.69 -20.06
N CYS A 103 -51.76 -6.62 -19.39
CA CYS A 103 -52.32 -6.18 -18.12
C CYS A 103 -53.15 -4.90 -18.27
N VAL A 104 -54.43 -4.97 -17.89
CA VAL A 104 -55.39 -3.86 -18.04
C VAL A 104 -56.26 -3.69 -16.80
N TYR A 105 -56.97 -2.56 -16.68
CA TYR A 105 -58.01 -2.39 -15.66
C TYR A 105 -59.17 -3.39 -15.86
N PRO A 106 -59.91 -3.76 -14.80
CA PRO A 106 -60.99 -4.76 -14.88
C PRO A 106 -62.00 -4.49 -15.99
N THR A 107 -62.40 -3.23 -16.18
CA THR A 107 -63.36 -2.82 -17.23
C THR A 107 -62.87 -3.05 -18.65
N MET A 108 -61.55 -3.21 -18.85
CA MET A 108 -60.93 -3.44 -20.14
C MET A 108 -60.64 -4.92 -20.44
N VAL A 109 -60.81 -5.81 -19.44
CA VAL A 109 -60.60 -7.26 -19.57
C VAL A 109 -61.36 -7.86 -20.76
N PRO A 110 -62.68 -7.67 -20.94
CA PRO A 110 -63.39 -8.33 -22.05
C PRO A 110 -62.86 -7.89 -23.43
N HIS A 111 -62.40 -6.64 -23.54
CA HIS A 111 -61.80 -6.13 -24.77
C HIS A 111 -60.42 -6.75 -25.05
N ALA A 112 -59.59 -6.93 -24.02
CA ALA A 112 -58.30 -7.58 -24.14
C ALA A 112 -58.44 -9.07 -24.45
N VAL A 113 -59.36 -9.77 -23.75
CA VAL A 113 -59.65 -11.20 -23.97
C VAL A 113 -60.09 -11.45 -25.40
N LYS A 114 -61.06 -10.67 -25.89
CA LYS A 114 -61.50 -10.76 -27.29
C LYS A 114 -60.37 -10.45 -28.29
N ALA A 115 -59.50 -9.48 -27.99
CA ALA A 115 -58.40 -9.13 -28.89
C ALA A 115 -57.29 -10.19 -28.91
N LEU A 116 -57.09 -10.94 -27.83
CA LEU A 116 -56.04 -11.96 -27.68
C LEU A 116 -56.52 -13.39 -27.91
N GLU A 117 -57.77 -13.57 -28.31
CA GLU A 117 -58.32 -14.88 -28.66
C GLU A 117 -57.40 -15.61 -29.65
N GLY A 118 -57.13 -16.88 -29.34
CA GLY A 118 -56.26 -17.76 -30.11
C GLY A 118 -54.75 -17.50 -30.02
N SER A 119 -54.27 -16.46 -29.33
CA SER A 119 -52.82 -16.16 -29.29
C SER A 119 -52.05 -16.82 -28.13
N GLY A 120 -52.75 -17.40 -27.15
CA GLY A 120 -52.12 -18.01 -25.97
C GLY A 120 -51.46 -17.02 -25.00
N ILE A 121 -51.71 -15.71 -25.16
CA ILE A 121 -51.22 -14.64 -24.27
C ILE A 121 -52.28 -14.42 -23.17
N PRO A 122 -51.95 -14.60 -21.88
CA PRO A 122 -52.92 -14.39 -20.81
C PRO A 122 -53.25 -12.91 -20.63
N VAL A 123 -54.51 -12.63 -20.28
CA VAL A 123 -54.96 -11.31 -19.82
C VAL A 123 -54.83 -11.26 -18.31
N ALA A 124 -54.03 -10.29 -17.84
CA ALA A 124 -53.91 -9.94 -16.44
C ALA A 124 -54.80 -8.73 -16.12
N SER A 125 -55.44 -8.71 -14.95
CA SER A 125 -56.18 -7.55 -14.48
C SER A 125 -55.58 -6.97 -13.21
N VAL A 126 -55.34 -5.65 -13.17
CA VAL A 126 -55.06 -4.95 -11.90
C VAL A 126 -56.38 -4.71 -11.16
N ALA A 127 -56.81 -5.71 -10.41
CA ALA A 127 -57.98 -5.60 -9.55
C ALA A 127 -57.56 -5.02 -8.19
N THR A 128 -58.53 -4.80 -7.30
CA THR A 128 -58.36 -4.39 -5.90
C THR A 128 -58.03 -2.92 -5.63
N GLY A 129 -58.62 -1.99 -6.39
CA GLY A 129 -58.49 -0.56 -6.13
C GLY A 129 -57.08 -0.01 -6.37
N PHE A 130 -56.41 -0.52 -7.40
CA PHE A 130 -55.10 -0.06 -7.85
C PHE A 130 -55.10 1.45 -8.21
N PRO A 131 -54.01 2.21 -7.93
CA PRO A 131 -52.73 1.77 -7.34
C PRO A 131 -52.69 1.82 -5.80
N ALA A 132 -53.76 2.29 -5.16
CA ALA A 132 -53.74 2.60 -3.73
C ALA A 132 -54.09 1.40 -2.84
N GLY A 133 -54.96 0.48 -3.28
CA GLY A 133 -55.39 -0.66 -2.45
C GLY A 133 -56.24 -0.27 -1.23
N LEU A 134 -56.73 0.98 -1.18
CA LEU A 134 -57.50 1.53 -0.04
C LEU A 134 -59.03 1.37 -0.20
N THR A 135 -59.47 0.67 -1.24
CA THR A 135 -60.89 0.34 -1.41
C THR A 135 -61.27 -0.76 -0.40
N PRO A 136 -62.47 -0.74 0.23
CA PRO A 136 -62.80 -1.75 1.22
C PRO A 136 -62.79 -3.17 0.62
N LEU A 137 -62.41 -4.16 1.44
CA LEU A 137 -62.14 -5.53 0.99
C LEU A 137 -63.30 -6.17 0.19
N PRO A 138 -64.59 -6.04 0.58
CA PRO A 138 -65.69 -6.62 -0.20
C PRO A 138 -65.73 -6.15 -1.66
N GLN A 139 -65.48 -4.87 -1.91
CA GLN A 139 -65.42 -4.31 -3.27
C GLN A 139 -64.19 -4.80 -4.01
N ARG A 140 -63.03 -4.92 -3.34
CA ARG A 140 -61.82 -5.51 -3.92
C ARG A 140 -62.05 -6.96 -4.35
N LEU A 141 -62.74 -7.77 -3.53
CA LEU A 141 -63.11 -9.15 -3.88
C LEU A 141 -64.11 -9.20 -5.05
N ALA A 142 -65.11 -8.32 -5.07
CA ALA A 142 -66.07 -8.21 -6.17
C ALA A 142 -65.37 -7.83 -7.50
N GLU A 143 -64.37 -6.94 -7.44
CA GLU A 143 -63.56 -6.55 -8.60
C GLU A 143 -62.74 -7.73 -9.14
N ILE A 144 -62.19 -8.57 -8.27
CA ILE A 144 -61.51 -9.82 -8.66
C ILE A 144 -62.51 -10.77 -9.35
N HIS A 145 -63.66 -11.03 -8.73
CA HIS A 145 -64.68 -11.92 -9.31
C HIS A 145 -65.16 -11.43 -10.67
N TYR A 146 -65.35 -10.11 -10.82
CA TYR A 146 -65.69 -9.50 -12.10
C TYR A 146 -64.60 -9.74 -13.14
N ALA A 147 -63.34 -9.42 -12.84
CA ALA A 147 -62.24 -9.61 -13.79
C ALA A 147 -62.05 -11.08 -14.21
N VAL A 148 -62.17 -12.02 -13.26
CA VAL A 148 -62.13 -13.47 -13.55
C VAL A 148 -63.33 -13.88 -14.41
N GLY A 149 -64.53 -13.39 -14.10
CA GLY A 149 -65.77 -13.66 -14.85
C GLY A 149 -65.71 -13.16 -16.29
N GLU A 150 -65.05 -12.01 -16.53
CA GLU A 150 -64.79 -11.46 -17.87
C GLU A 150 -63.62 -12.17 -18.61
N GLY A 151 -63.00 -13.17 -17.99
CA GLY A 151 -62.03 -14.05 -18.62
C GLY A 151 -60.55 -13.74 -18.32
N ALA A 152 -60.24 -12.88 -17.35
CA ALA A 152 -58.86 -12.71 -16.89
C ALA A 152 -58.29 -14.04 -16.35
N LYS A 153 -57.07 -14.37 -16.76
CA LYS A 153 -56.35 -15.58 -16.32
C LYS A 153 -55.31 -15.28 -15.25
N GLU A 154 -55.00 -14.01 -15.04
CA GLU A 154 -54.12 -13.55 -13.99
C GLU A 154 -54.72 -12.32 -13.30
N ILE A 155 -54.54 -12.19 -11.99
CA ILE A 155 -55.05 -11.09 -11.17
C ILE A 155 -53.89 -10.47 -10.40
N ASP A 156 -53.61 -9.20 -10.64
CA ASP A 156 -52.64 -8.41 -9.89
C ASP A 156 -53.40 -7.70 -8.74
N ILE A 157 -53.18 -8.12 -7.49
CA ILE A 157 -53.82 -7.56 -6.28
C ILE A 157 -52.89 -6.59 -5.55
N VAL A 158 -53.43 -5.60 -4.84
CA VAL A 158 -52.70 -4.62 -4.04
C VAL A 158 -52.95 -4.88 -2.57
N ILE A 159 -51.88 -5.08 -1.80
CA ILE A 159 -51.96 -5.29 -0.37
C ILE A 159 -52.36 -4.01 0.37
N THR A 160 -53.02 -4.14 1.51
CA THR A 160 -53.20 -3.04 2.45
C THR A 160 -51.90 -2.79 3.22
N ARG A 161 -51.16 -1.74 2.82
CA ARG A 161 -49.86 -1.36 3.38
C ARG A 161 -49.88 -1.08 4.89
N GLU A 162 -51.00 -0.61 5.42
CA GLU A 162 -51.20 -0.37 6.85
C GLU A 162 -50.86 -1.62 7.68
N HIS A 163 -51.26 -2.81 7.22
CA HIS A 163 -50.95 -4.07 7.90
C HIS A 163 -49.45 -4.34 7.97
N VAL A 164 -48.68 -3.99 6.93
CA VAL A 164 -47.21 -4.10 6.94
C VAL A 164 -46.59 -3.08 7.89
N LEU A 165 -47.03 -1.82 7.83
CA LEU A 165 -46.48 -0.73 8.63
C LEU A 165 -46.76 -0.89 10.13
N THR A 166 -47.91 -1.47 10.47
CA THR A 166 -48.30 -1.81 11.84
C THR A 166 -47.83 -3.21 12.26
N GLN A 167 -47.16 -3.95 11.37
CA GLN A 167 -46.71 -5.33 11.58
C GLN A 167 -47.85 -6.30 11.92
N ASN A 168 -49.07 -6.02 11.47
CA ASN A 168 -50.21 -6.92 11.59
C ASN A 168 -50.19 -7.97 10.46
N TRP A 169 -49.26 -8.93 10.57
CA TRP A 169 -49.04 -9.96 9.56
C TRP A 169 -50.24 -10.93 9.42
N SER A 170 -51.00 -11.15 10.50
CA SER A 170 -52.22 -11.97 10.46
C SER A 170 -53.31 -11.36 9.57
N ALA A 171 -53.59 -10.06 9.74
CA ALA A 171 -54.56 -9.36 8.90
C ALA A 171 -54.12 -9.30 7.43
N LEU A 172 -52.82 -9.10 7.18
CA LEU A 172 -52.26 -9.15 5.84
C LEU A 172 -52.43 -10.53 5.20
N TYR A 173 -52.14 -11.60 5.94
CA TYR A 173 -52.29 -12.97 5.49
C TYR A 173 -53.75 -13.29 5.15
N ASP A 174 -54.68 -12.99 6.06
CA ASP A 174 -56.11 -13.27 5.89
C ASP A 174 -56.70 -12.50 4.71
N GLU A 175 -56.29 -11.24 4.53
CA GLU A 175 -56.67 -10.43 3.37
C GLU A 175 -56.25 -11.09 2.05
N ILE A 176 -54.96 -11.46 1.94
CA ILE A 176 -54.41 -12.06 0.72
C ILE A 176 -55.02 -13.44 0.48
N ALA A 177 -55.26 -14.24 1.52
CA ALA A 177 -55.90 -15.56 1.41
C ALA A 177 -57.34 -15.46 0.87
N ARG A 178 -58.09 -14.43 1.26
CA ARG A 178 -59.43 -14.16 0.70
C ARG A 178 -59.37 -13.72 -0.76
N MET A 179 -58.37 -12.92 -1.14
CA MET A 179 -58.15 -12.55 -2.54
C MET A 179 -57.69 -13.75 -3.38
N ARG A 180 -56.92 -14.67 -2.78
CA ARG A 180 -56.53 -15.94 -3.37
C ARG A 180 -57.76 -16.79 -3.70
N GLU A 181 -58.65 -16.95 -2.73
CA GLU A 181 -59.93 -17.64 -2.92
C GLU A 181 -60.76 -16.98 -4.04
N ALA A 182 -60.92 -15.65 -4.00
CA ALA A 182 -61.68 -14.92 -5.01
C ALA A 182 -61.10 -15.02 -6.42
N SER A 183 -59.77 -15.21 -6.54
CA SER A 183 -59.08 -15.39 -7.83
C SER A 183 -59.39 -16.74 -8.48
N GLY A 184 -59.98 -17.70 -7.77
CA GLY A 184 -60.35 -19.02 -8.31
C GLY A 184 -59.14 -19.72 -8.92
N GLU A 185 -59.21 -20.10 -10.20
CA GLU A 185 -58.11 -20.70 -10.96
C GLU A 185 -57.11 -19.69 -11.56
N ALA A 186 -57.41 -18.39 -11.50
CA ALA A 186 -56.52 -17.36 -12.04
C ALA A 186 -55.24 -17.22 -11.19
N HIS A 187 -54.10 -16.99 -11.84
CA HIS A 187 -52.84 -16.77 -11.13
C HIS A 187 -52.86 -15.42 -10.41
N MET A 188 -52.59 -15.40 -9.10
CA MET A 188 -52.62 -14.20 -8.27
C MET A 188 -51.21 -13.62 -8.10
N LYS A 189 -51.04 -12.34 -8.41
CA LYS A 189 -49.79 -11.59 -8.20
C LYS A 189 -49.98 -10.51 -7.13
N ALA A 190 -49.28 -10.60 -6.01
CA ALA A 190 -49.38 -9.64 -4.92
C ALA A 190 -48.44 -8.44 -5.12
N ILE A 191 -49.02 -7.25 -5.30
CA ILE A 191 -48.32 -5.96 -5.37
C ILE A 191 -48.05 -5.49 -3.94
N LEU A 192 -46.78 -5.42 -3.57
CA LEU A 192 -46.37 -5.03 -2.20
C LEU A 192 -46.19 -3.52 -2.00
N ALA A 193 -46.09 -2.74 -3.08
CA ALA A 193 -45.80 -1.31 -3.03
C ALA A 193 -44.57 -0.97 -2.17
N THR A 194 -43.45 -1.57 -2.56
CA THR A 194 -42.18 -1.57 -1.84
C THR A 194 -41.61 -0.21 -1.47
N GLY A 195 -41.89 0.85 -2.24
CA GLY A 195 -41.48 2.23 -1.91
C GLY A 195 -42.11 2.74 -0.60
N ASP A 196 -43.31 2.27 -0.27
CA ASP A 196 -44.09 2.71 0.89
C ASP A 196 -43.88 1.84 2.14
N LEU A 197 -43.03 0.79 2.07
CA LEU A 197 -42.86 -0.17 3.17
C LEU A 197 -41.77 0.21 4.18
N ASN A 198 -41.20 1.41 4.06
CA ASN A 198 -40.15 2.02 4.91
C ASN A 198 -38.78 1.31 4.93
N THR A 199 -38.72 -0.01 5.06
CA THR A 199 -37.46 -0.76 5.21
C THR A 199 -37.41 -2.00 4.31
N LEU A 200 -36.20 -2.39 3.90
CA LEU A 200 -35.99 -3.65 3.17
C LEU A 200 -36.38 -4.88 4.00
N ARG A 201 -36.34 -4.79 5.33
CA ARG A 201 -36.83 -5.84 6.22
C ARG A 201 -38.35 -6.03 6.07
N ASN A 202 -39.11 -4.94 6.04
CA ASN A 202 -40.56 -5.01 5.81
C ASN A 202 -40.90 -5.56 4.42
N VAL A 203 -40.10 -5.23 3.40
CA VAL A 203 -40.23 -5.81 2.05
C VAL A 203 -40.06 -7.33 2.10
N TYR A 204 -39.04 -7.84 2.78
CA TYR A 204 -38.83 -9.29 2.94
C TYR A 204 -40.01 -9.95 3.65
N ARG A 205 -40.43 -9.40 4.80
CA ARG A 205 -41.53 -9.95 5.62
C ARG A 205 -42.86 -9.95 4.87
N ALA A 206 -43.22 -8.85 4.21
CA ALA A 206 -44.43 -8.77 3.40
C ALA A 206 -44.40 -9.76 2.22
N SER A 207 -43.22 -9.98 1.62
CA SER A 207 -43.05 -11.01 0.58
C SER A 207 -43.35 -12.40 1.12
N MET A 208 -42.80 -12.77 2.29
CA MET A 208 -43.04 -14.06 2.93
C MET A 208 -44.52 -14.26 3.26
N VAL A 209 -45.17 -13.27 3.88
CA VAL A 209 -46.60 -13.36 4.23
C VAL A 209 -47.47 -13.53 2.97
N ALA A 210 -47.21 -12.78 1.91
CA ALA A 210 -47.97 -12.89 0.66
C ALA A 210 -47.83 -14.28 0.02
N MET A 211 -46.64 -14.88 0.06
CA MET A 211 -46.41 -16.24 -0.45
C MET A 211 -47.07 -17.30 0.43
N GLN A 212 -46.98 -17.19 1.75
CA GLN A 212 -47.68 -18.09 2.66
C GLN A 212 -49.20 -18.03 2.45
N ALA A 213 -49.76 -16.85 2.15
CA ALA A 213 -51.17 -16.67 1.83
C ALA A 213 -51.59 -17.15 0.41
N GLY A 214 -50.65 -17.70 -0.37
CA GLY A 214 -50.93 -18.33 -1.66
C GLY A 214 -50.76 -17.44 -2.89
N ALA A 215 -49.98 -16.35 -2.81
CA ALA A 215 -49.62 -15.60 -4.01
C ALA A 215 -48.77 -16.46 -4.96
N ASP A 216 -49.14 -16.53 -6.23
CA ASP A 216 -48.35 -17.22 -7.26
C ASP A 216 -47.17 -16.37 -7.75
N PHE A 217 -47.30 -15.04 -7.62
CA PHE A 217 -46.22 -14.09 -7.85
C PHE A 217 -46.19 -13.03 -6.75
N ILE A 218 -44.99 -12.55 -6.42
CA ILE A 218 -44.82 -11.27 -5.72
C ILE A 218 -44.32 -10.20 -6.68
N LYS A 219 -44.81 -8.97 -6.49
CA LYS A 219 -44.70 -7.89 -7.49
C LYS A 219 -44.38 -6.55 -6.81
N THR A 220 -43.53 -5.73 -7.43
CA THR A 220 -43.34 -4.31 -7.02
C THR A 220 -44.45 -3.41 -7.60
N SER A 221 -44.64 -2.19 -7.09
CA SER A 221 -45.78 -1.36 -7.55
C SER A 221 -45.49 -0.51 -8.79
N THR A 222 -46.52 -0.33 -9.61
CA THR A 222 -46.61 0.71 -10.65
C THR A 222 -47.55 1.80 -10.12
N GLY A 223 -47.12 3.05 -9.98
CA GLY A 223 -47.93 4.10 -9.32
C GLY A 223 -47.27 5.49 -9.34
N LYS A 224 -47.82 6.45 -8.58
CA LYS A 224 -47.50 7.91 -8.59
C LYS A 224 -46.02 8.32 -8.43
N GLU A 225 -45.12 7.39 -8.13
CA GLU A 225 -43.69 7.67 -7.95
C GLU A 225 -42.86 7.18 -9.15
N ASP A 226 -41.84 7.94 -9.52
CA ASP A 226 -41.09 7.74 -10.75
C ASP A 226 -40.22 6.46 -10.78
N VAL A 227 -39.82 5.92 -9.61
CA VAL A 227 -38.96 4.72 -9.51
C VAL A 227 -39.40 3.84 -8.34
N ASN A 228 -39.93 2.65 -8.64
CA ASN A 228 -40.45 1.70 -7.64
C ASN A 228 -39.81 0.30 -7.70
N ALA A 229 -39.38 -0.16 -8.87
CA ALA A 229 -38.56 -1.36 -9.03
C ALA A 229 -37.08 -0.98 -9.00
N THR A 230 -36.44 -1.06 -7.84
CA THR A 230 -34.97 -0.94 -7.72
C THR A 230 -34.35 -2.32 -7.56
N LEU A 231 -33.09 -2.47 -7.98
CA LEU A 231 -32.36 -3.73 -7.83
C LEU A 231 -32.13 -4.15 -6.37
N PRO A 232 -31.82 -3.25 -5.41
CA PRO A 232 -31.74 -3.62 -3.99
C PRO A 232 -33.04 -4.21 -3.44
N VAL A 233 -34.18 -3.59 -3.76
CA VAL A 233 -35.52 -4.09 -3.35
C VAL A 233 -35.81 -5.43 -4.00
N SER A 234 -35.57 -5.54 -5.31
CA SER A 234 -35.81 -6.77 -6.06
C SER A 234 -34.95 -7.93 -5.53
N LEU A 235 -33.67 -7.69 -5.24
CA LEU A 235 -32.76 -8.67 -4.65
C LEU A 235 -33.29 -9.23 -3.31
N VAL A 236 -33.85 -8.37 -2.46
CA VAL A 236 -34.44 -8.80 -1.18
C VAL A 236 -35.68 -9.66 -1.40
N MET A 237 -36.55 -9.28 -2.34
CA MET A 237 -37.73 -10.07 -2.70
C MET A 237 -37.34 -11.43 -3.31
N LEU A 238 -36.29 -11.49 -4.14
CA LEU A 238 -35.79 -12.75 -4.71
C LEU A 238 -35.22 -13.68 -3.64
N ARG A 239 -34.53 -13.13 -2.63
CA ARG A 239 -34.06 -13.94 -1.50
C ARG A 239 -35.23 -14.48 -0.70
N ALA A 240 -36.27 -13.68 -0.45
CA ALA A 240 -37.50 -14.19 0.16
C ALA A 240 -38.11 -15.34 -0.67
N LEU A 241 -38.15 -15.22 -2.00
CA LEU A 241 -38.63 -16.30 -2.89
C LEU A 241 -37.81 -17.57 -2.76
N ARG A 242 -36.48 -17.46 -2.76
CA ARG A 242 -35.56 -18.59 -2.58
C ARG A 242 -35.80 -19.25 -1.22
N ASP A 243 -35.78 -18.45 -0.16
CA ASP A 243 -35.91 -18.94 1.22
C ASP A 243 -37.29 -19.59 1.42
N TYR A 244 -38.37 -19.00 0.88
CA TYR A 244 -39.70 -19.62 0.88
C TYR A 244 -39.73 -20.94 0.11
N GLY A 245 -39.07 -21.02 -1.04
CA GLY A 245 -38.97 -22.26 -1.83
C GLY A 245 -38.22 -23.36 -1.10
N GLU A 246 -37.13 -23.02 -0.41
CA GLU A 246 -36.37 -23.95 0.44
C GLU A 246 -37.20 -24.46 1.62
N LEU A 247 -38.02 -23.59 2.23
CA LEU A 247 -38.83 -23.93 3.41
C LEU A 247 -40.14 -24.66 3.07
N SER A 248 -40.77 -24.31 1.95
CA SER A 248 -42.10 -24.82 1.57
C SER A 248 -42.08 -25.87 0.46
N GLY A 249 -40.98 -25.98 -0.30
CA GLY A 249 -40.90 -26.77 -1.52
C GLY A 249 -41.69 -26.20 -2.71
N GLN A 250 -42.27 -25.00 -2.57
CA GLN A 250 -43.13 -24.39 -3.59
C GLN A 250 -42.41 -23.27 -4.35
N THR A 251 -42.68 -23.20 -5.64
CA THR A 251 -42.08 -22.21 -6.55
C THR A 251 -43.04 -21.05 -6.74
N VAL A 252 -42.57 -19.82 -6.51
CA VAL A 252 -43.36 -18.59 -6.69
C VAL A 252 -42.65 -17.68 -7.69
N GLY A 253 -43.41 -17.00 -8.53
CA GLY A 253 -42.89 -16.09 -9.55
C GLY A 253 -42.56 -14.68 -9.03
N PHE A 254 -41.81 -13.92 -9.83
CA PHE A 254 -41.46 -12.54 -9.54
C PHE A 254 -41.86 -11.61 -10.69
N LYS A 255 -42.42 -10.44 -10.35
CA LYS A 255 -42.75 -9.39 -11.32
C LYS A 255 -42.25 -8.02 -10.88
N PRO A 256 -41.07 -7.55 -11.33
CA PRO A 256 -40.70 -6.14 -11.19
C PRO A 256 -41.59 -5.26 -12.08
N ALA A 257 -42.02 -4.14 -11.54
CA ALA A 257 -42.83 -3.14 -12.22
C ALA A 257 -42.58 -1.75 -11.59
N GLY A 258 -42.50 -0.70 -12.43
CA GLY A 258 -42.30 0.70 -12.02
C GLY A 258 -40.88 1.24 -12.24
N GLY A 259 -40.72 2.18 -13.18
CA GLY A 259 -39.47 2.94 -13.39
C GLY A 259 -38.47 2.37 -14.41
N MET A 260 -38.70 1.17 -14.96
CA MET A 260 -37.80 0.54 -15.95
C MET A 260 -38.18 0.94 -17.38
N LYS A 261 -37.20 1.38 -18.20
CA LYS A 261 -37.50 1.92 -19.54
C LYS A 261 -36.57 1.43 -20.66
N THR A 262 -35.42 0.83 -20.34
CA THR A 262 -34.37 0.52 -21.33
C THR A 262 -34.11 -0.97 -21.51
N ALA A 263 -33.54 -1.35 -22.65
CA ALA A 263 -33.03 -2.69 -22.92
C ALA A 263 -31.96 -3.12 -21.89
N LYS A 264 -31.19 -2.16 -21.37
CA LYS A 264 -30.24 -2.37 -20.28
C LYS A 264 -30.93 -2.77 -18.99
N ASP A 265 -32.06 -2.13 -18.65
CA ASP A 265 -32.87 -2.52 -17.50
C ASP A 265 -33.39 -3.96 -17.65
N ALA A 266 -33.96 -4.32 -18.81
CA ALA A 266 -34.39 -5.69 -19.08
C ALA A 266 -33.28 -6.72 -18.80
N MET A 267 -32.06 -6.45 -19.26
CA MET A 267 -30.92 -7.31 -19.02
C MET A 267 -30.51 -7.35 -17.54
N ASN A 268 -30.46 -6.21 -16.86
CA ASN A 268 -30.09 -6.16 -15.44
C ASN A 268 -31.02 -7.03 -14.58
N TRP A 269 -32.32 -7.02 -14.87
CA TRP A 269 -33.27 -7.86 -14.16
C TRP A 269 -33.15 -9.34 -14.53
N LEU A 270 -32.96 -9.67 -15.81
CA LEU A 270 -32.69 -11.06 -16.21
C LEU A 270 -31.39 -11.60 -15.58
N ILE A 271 -30.36 -10.76 -15.42
CA ILE A 271 -29.11 -11.11 -14.73
C ILE A 271 -29.42 -11.39 -13.26
N LEU A 272 -30.14 -10.48 -12.60
CA LEU A 272 -30.55 -10.65 -11.21
C LEU A 272 -31.33 -11.97 -11.01
N MET A 273 -32.30 -12.27 -11.88
CA MET A 273 -33.06 -13.53 -11.82
C MET A 273 -32.16 -14.74 -11.98
N LYS A 274 -31.28 -14.73 -12.99
CA LYS A 274 -30.40 -15.87 -13.30
C LYS A 274 -29.40 -16.14 -12.17
N GLU A 275 -28.84 -15.09 -11.58
CA GLU A 275 -27.83 -15.19 -10.52
C GLU A 275 -28.45 -15.62 -9.18
N GLU A 276 -29.65 -15.14 -8.85
CA GLU A 276 -30.25 -15.41 -7.53
C GLU A 276 -31.20 -16.61 -7.53
N LEU A 277 -31.90 -16.92 -8.64
CA LEU A 277 -32.92 -17.98 -8.71
C LEU A 277 -32.74 -18.98 -9.88
N GLY A 278 -31.87 -18.68 -10.86
CA GLY A 278 -31.55 -19.58 -11.96
C GLY A 278 -32.51 -19.54 -13.16
N LEU A 279 -32.36 -20.50 -14.08
CA LEU A 279 -33.02 -20.52 -15.39
C LEU A 279 -34.56 -20.65 -15.37
N PRO A 280 -35.20 -21.41 -14.45
CA PRO A 280 -36.66 -21.47 -14.40
C PRO A 280 -37.29 -20.09 -14.22
N TRP A 281 -36.67 -19.22 -13.41
CA TRP A 281 -37.07 -17.82 -13.20
C TRP A 281 -36.63 -16.86 -14.31
N MET A 282 -36.27 -17.38 -15.48
CA MET A 282 -36.19 -16.62 -16.72
C MET A 282 -37.33 -16.97 -17.68
N GLN A 283 -38.24 -17.86 -17.27
CA GLN A 283 -39.40 -18.23 -18.06
C GLN A 283 -40.59 -17.33 -17.73
N PRO A 284 -41.45 -17.04 -18.74
CA PRO A 284 -42.62 -16.19 -18.56
C PRO A 284 -43.48 -16.59 -17.35
N ASP A 285 -43.67 -17.88 -17.11
CA ASP A 285 -44.52 -18.40 -16.05
C ASP A 285 -43.97 -18.23 -14.63
N LEU A 286 -42.70 -17.84 -14.45
CA LEU A 286 -42.11 -17.50 -13.15
C LEU A 286 -41.46 -16.10 -13.11
N PHE A 287 -41.36 -15.41 -14.24
CA PHE A 287 -40.77 -14.07 -14.31
C PHE A 287 -41.45 -13.17 -15.34
N ARG A 288 -41.77 -11.94 -14.91
CA ARG A 288 -42.57 -10.98 -15.67
C ARG A 288 -42.00 -9.57 -15.56
N LEU A 289 -41.82 -8.84 -16.65
CA LEU A 289 -41.35 -7.44 -16.66
C LEU A 289 -42.53 -6.49 -16.91
N GLY A 290 -42.94 -5.71 -15.89
CA GLY A 290 -43.99 -4.70 -16.03
C GLY A 290 -43.48 -3.37 -16.57
N ALA A 291 -43.18 -3.29 -17.87
CA ALA A 291 -42.60 -2.09 -18.50
C ALA A 291 -42.91 -1.96 -20.01
N SER A 292 -44.07 -1.41 -20.37
CA SER A 292 -44.52 -1.32 -21.77
C SER A 292 -43.61 -0.48 -22.67
N SER A 293 -43.04 0.62 -22.16
CA SER A 293 -42.15 1.49 -22.94
C SER A 293 -40.80 0.86 -23.28
N MET A 294 -40.40 -0.18 -22.55
CA MET A 294 -39.14 -0.90 -22.75
C MET A 294 -39.12 -1.68 -24.05
N LEU A 295 -40.28 -2.21 -24.50
CA LEU A 295 -40.38 -3.01 -25.72
C LEU A 295 -39.86 -2.27 -26.95
N GLY A 296 -40.14 -0.97 -27.07
CA GLY A 296 -39.67 -0.16 -28.20
C GLY A 296 -38.14 0.02 -28.22
N ASP A 297 -37.50 0.15 -27.05
CA ASP A 297 -36.04 0.24 -26.98
C ASP A 297 -35.38 -1.11 -27.28
N ILE A 298 -35.98 -2.22 -26.81
CA ILE A 298 -35.52 -3.57 -27.12
C ILE A 298 -35.56 -3.85 -28.63
N GLU A 299 -36.67 -3.53 -29.29
CA GLU A 299 -36.82 -3.71 -30.75
C GLU A 299 -35.75 -2.94 -31.53
N ARG A 300 -35.44 -1.71 -31.11
CA ARG A 300 -34.37 -0.88 -31.68
C ARG A 300 -32.97 -1.50 -31.52
N GLN A 301 -32.67 -2.12 -30.37
CA GLN A 301 -31.40 -2.83 -30.17
C GLN A 301 -31.31 -4.11 -31.02
N LEU A 302 -32.44 -4.81 -31.25
CA LEU A 302 -32.50 -5.99 -32.12
C LEU A 302 -32.31 -5.63 -33.60
N GLU A 303 -32.85 -4.50 -34.05
CA GLU A 303 -32.62 -3.97 -35.40
C GLU A 303 -31.15 -3.59 -35.62
N HIS A 304 -30.53 -2.92 -34.63
CA HIS A 304 -29.10 -2.60 -34.64
C HIS A 304 -28.23 -3.85 -34.77
N TYR A 305 -28.60 -4.86 -33.96
CA TYR A 305 -27.97 -6.15 -33.97
C TYR A 305 -28.09 -6.78 -35.36
N VAL A 306 -29.30 -7.01 -35.87
CA VAL A 306 -29.55 -7.70 -37.15
C VAL A 306 -28.88 -7.05 -38.34
N THR A 307 -29.00 -5.73 -38.47
CA THR A 307 -28.57 -5.08 -39.70
C THR A 307 -27.06 -4.84 -39.69
N GLY A 308 -26.36 -5.19 -38.59
CA GLY A 308 -24.96 -4.83 -38.38
C GLY A 308 -24.81 -3.36 -38.68
N ARG A 309 -25.78 -2.59 -38.18
CA ARG A 309 -26.02 -1.22 -38.55
C ARG A 309 -27.01 -0.66 -37.50
N TYR A 310 -26.74 0.43 -36.77
CA TYR A 310 -27.81 1.46 -36.69
C TYR A 310 -27.80 2.22 -38.03
N ALA A 311 -27.34 1.60 -39.11
CA ALA A 311 -26.02 1.88 -39.71
C ALA A 311 -24.72 1.42 -38.93
N ALA A 312 -23.81 0.66 -39.59
CA ALA A 312 -22.50 -0.06 -39.25
C ALA A 312 -22.27 -1.42 -38.43
N ASN A 313 -21.31 -2.26 -38.97
CA ASN A 313 -20.98 -3.75 -39.16
C ASN A 313 -20.96 -4.90 -38.07
N MET A 314 -21.03 -6.21 -38.47
CA MET A 314 -21.42 -7.40 -37.63
C MET A 314 -20.47 -8.66 -37.47
N GLY A 315 -19.24 -8.70 -37.98
CA GLY A 315 -18.44 -9.95 -38.05
C GLY A 315 -17.79 -10.49 -36.76
N GLN A 316 -17.68 -9.70 -35.69
CA GLN A 316 -16.86 -10.03 -34.49
C GLN A 316 -17.69 -10.52 -33.29
N ILE A 317 -19.01 -10.57 -33.46
CA ILE A 317 -20.02 -10.58 -32.40
C ILE A 317 -20.21 -11.99 -31.80
N LYS A 318 -20.29 -13.00 -32.65
CA LYS A 318 -20.51 -14.41 -32.30
C LYS A 318 -19.47 -15.06 -31.38
N ASP A 319 -18.20 -14.69 -31.53
CA ASP A 319 -17.12 -15.31 -30.74
C ASP A 319 -17.01 -14.70 -29.33
N ILE A 320 -17.07 -13.36 -29.21
CA ILE A 320 -16.99 -12.63 -27.93
C ILE A 320 -18.17 -12.97 -27.01
N LEU A 321 -19.29 -13.36 -27.59
CA LEU A 321 -20.43 -13.88 -26.86
C LEU A 321 -20.11 -15.17 -26.15
N ARG A 322 -19.64 -16.15 -26.91
CA ARG A 322 -19.38 -17.50 -26.41
C ARG A 322 -18.31 -17.48 -25.32
N THR A 323 -17.27 -16.67 -25.50
CA THR A 323 -16.21 -16.53 -24.51
C THR A 323 -16.55 -15.54 -23.40
N MET A 324 -17.52 -14.65 -23.63
CA MET A 324 -17.81 -13.47 -22.80
C MET A 324 -16.55 -12.64 -22.49
N GLU A 325 -15.53 -12.72 -23.35
CA GLU A 325 -14.27 -12.01 -23.16
C GLU A 325 -14.53 -10.50 -23.07
N TYR A 326 -13.87 -9.88 -22.10
CA TYR A 326 -13.81 -8.43 -22.04
C TYR A 326 -13.15 -7.92 -23.33
N GLY A 327 -13.86 -7.04 -24.04
CA GLY A 327 -13.27 -6.38 -25.20
C GLY A 327 -12.15 -5.45 -24.74
N PRO A 328 -11.09 -5.29 -25.55
CA PRO A 328 -9.99 -4.43 -25.17
C PRO A 328 -10.46 -2.97 -25.06
N ALA A 329 -9.98 -2.25 -24.04
CA ALA A 329 -10.23 -0.82 -23.87
C ALA A 329 -8.91 -0.05 -23.73
N PRO A 330 -8.06 -0.05 -24.77
CA PRO A 330 -6.78 0.64 -24.74
C PRO A 330 -6.96 2.14 -24.55
N GLU A 331 -6.14 2.75 -23.70
CA GLU A 331 -5.91 4.18 -23.72
C GLU A 331 -5.17 4.58 -25.00
N SER A 332 -5.51 5.76 -25.53
CA SER A 332 -4.83 6.26 -26.72
C SER A 332 -3.40 6.66 -26.36
N ASN A 333 -2.46 6.27 -27.21
CA ASN A 333 -1.06 6.68 -27.15
C ASN A 333 -0.67 7.70 -28.24
N THR A 334 -1.64 8.29 -28.94
CA THR A 334 -1.38 9.20 -30.06
C THR A 334 -0.54 10.41 -29.66
N ASP A 335 -0.79 11.01 -28.49
CA ASP A 335 -0.02 12.17 -28.02
C ASP A 335 1.42 11.80 -27.67
N VAL A 336 1.63 10.64 -27.03
CA VAL A 336 2.96 10.11 -26.73
C VAL A 336 3.70 9.77 -28.02
N GLN A 337 3.04 9.11 -28.98
CA GLN A 337 3.64 8.79 -30.26
C GLN A 337 3.99 10.05 -31.05
N SER A 338 3.14 11.07 -31.04
CA SER A 338 3.43 12.37 -31.69
C SER A 338 4.63 13.07 -31.05
N TRP A 339 4.76 12.98 -29.71
CA TRP A 339 5.91 13.51 -28.99
C TRP A 339 7.20 12.75 -29.31
N LEU A 340 7.15 11.41 -29.41
CA LEU A 340 8.28 10.59 -29.87
C LEU A 340 8.64 10.91 -31.33
N ASP A 341 7.64 11.09 -32.20
CA ASP A 341 7.83 11.41 -33.62
C ASP A 341 8.41 12.81 -33.85
N ALA A 342 8.07 13.77 -33.00
CA ALA A 342 8.70 15.09 -33.01
C ALA A 342 10.19 15.03 -32.60
N ASN A 343 10.59 13.97 -31.88
CA ASN A 343 11.92 13.76 -31.34
C ASN A 343 12.62 12.50 -31.93
N LYS A 344 12.43 12.22 -33.22
CA LYS A 344 13.00 11.02 -33.91
C LYS A 344 14.52 10.89 -33.84
N ALA A 345 15.24 11.98 -33.57
CA ALA A 345 16.68 11.95 -33.34
C ALA A 345 17.07 11.28 -32.00
N GLY A 346 16.11 11.01 -31.12
CA GLY A 346 16.32 10.54 -29.76
C GLY A 346 16.52 11.68 -28.77
N PHE A 347 16.71 11.32 -27.50
CA PHE A 347 16.88 12.28 -26.41
C PHE A 347 18.31 12.29 -25.87
N GLY A 348 18.88 13.48 -25.71
CA GLY A 348 20.12 13.67 -24.97
C GLY A 348 19.88 13.85 -23.47
N HIS A 349 20.91 14.25 -22.75
CA HIS A 349 20.84 14.56 -21.31
C HIS A 349 20.20 15.93 -21.09
N PHE A 350 19.60 16.16 -19.93
CA PHE A 350 19.17 17.50 -19.52
C PHE A 350 20.23 18.10 -18.59
N ILE A 351 21.05 19.00 -19.11
CA ILE A 351 22.17 19.60 -18.36
C ILE A 351 22.08 21.11 -18.46
N ASN A 352 22.18 21.79 -17.31
CA ASN A 352 22.19 23.24 -17.25
C ASN A 352 20.95 23.89 -17.93
N GLY A 353 19.77 23.30 -17.74
CA GLY A 353 18.50 23.83 -18.26
C GLY A 353 18.24 23.56 -19.75
N LYS A 354 19.06 22.74 -20.41
CA LYS A 354 18.96 22.42 -21.85
C LYS A 354 19.14 20.93 -22.11
N PHE A 355 18.50 20.43 -23.16
CA PHE A 355 18.79 19.10 -23.70
C PHE A 355 20.06 19.12 -24.54
N THR A 356 20.94 18.14 -24.34
CA THR A 356 22.08 17.90 -25.24
C THR A 356 21.61 17.20 -26.52
N GLY A 357 22.40 17.27 -27.59
CA GLY A 357 22.15 16.47 -28.80
C GLY A 357 22.52 14.99 -28.62
N THR A 358 22.08 14.13 -29.53
CA THR A 358 22.43 12.70 -29.62
C THR A 358 23.43 12.40 -30.74
N GLU A 359 23.72 13.37 -31.61
CA GLU A 359 24.60 13.19 -32.77
C GLU A 359 26.04 12.88 -32.35
N GLY A 360 26.64 11.84 -32.94
CA GLY A 360 28.00 11.39 -32.64
C GLY A 360 28.21 10.77 -31.26
N ARG A 361 27.14 10.55 -30.48
CA ARG A 361 27.20 9.94 -29.14
C ARG A 361 26.78 8.47 -29.17
N GLU A 362 27.28 7.71 -28.21
CA GLU A 362 26.72 6.39 -27.91
C GLU A 362 25.28 6.55 -27.39
N THR A 363 24.40 5.64 -27.81
CA THR A 363 22.98 5.65 -27.44
C THR A 363 22.50 4.23 -27.19
N PHE A 364 21.49 4.06 -26.35
CA PHE A 364 20.79 2.79 -26.17
C PHE A 364 19.32 2.93 -26.56
N ALA A 365 18.75 1.83 -27.05
CA ALA A 365 17.35 1.76 -27.42
C ALA A 365 16.46 1.62 -26.18
N VAL A 366 15.35 2.36 -26.17
CA VAL A 366 14.29 2.22 -25.17
C VAL A 366 13.19 1.37 -25.77
N ILE A 367 12.87 0.26 -25.11
CA ILE A 367 12.01 -0.79 -25.65
C ILE A 367 10.73 -0.84 -24.85
N ASN A 368 9.57 -0.85 -25.52
CA ASN A 368 8.30 -1.12 -24.88
C ASN A 368 8.23 -2.63 -24.53
N PRO A 369 8.18 -3.00 -23.24
CA PRO A 369 8.27 -4.39 -22.82
C PRO A 369 7.04 -5.23 -23.18
N ALA A 370 5.90 -4.60 -23.48
CA ALA A 370 4.67 -5.31 -23.83
C ALA A 370 4.63 -5.80 -25.28
N ASN A 371 5.43 -5.22 -26.18
CA ASN A 371 5.37 -5.54 -27.60
C ASN A 371 6.71 -5.57 -28.34
N ASP A 372 7.84 -5.39 -27.63
CA ASP A 372 9.21 -5.37 -28.15
C ASP A 372 9.52 -4.21 -29.13
N ALA A 373 8.62 -3.23 -29.26
CA ALA A 373 8.86 -2.08 -30.14
C ALA A 373 9.90 -1.13 -29.53
N VAL A 374 10.81 -0.63 -30.35
CA VAL A 374 11.72 0.45 -29.96
C VAL A 374 10.93 1.76 -29.96
N LEU A 375 10.76 2.37 -28.78
CA LEU A 375 10.08 3.65 -28.61
C LEU A 375 10.94 4.81 -29.13
N THR A 376 12.22 4.81 -28.75
CA THR A 376 13.21 5.82 -29.14
C THR A 376 14.61 5.35 -28.76
N LYS A 377 15.61 6.22 -28.91
CA LYS A 377 16.96 6.06 -28.39
C LYS A 377 17.32 7.21 -27.45
N VAL A 378 18.14 6.91 -26.44
CA VAL A 378 18.59 7.88 -25.44
C VAL A 378 20.12 7.85 -25.37
N ALA A 379 20.75 9.01 -25.18
CA ALA A 379 22.19 9.12 -25.02
C ALA A 379 22.71 8.29 -23.84
N HIS A 380 23.82 7.58 -24.03
CA HIS A 380 24.54 6.91 -22.97
C HIS A 380 25.52 7.89 -22.33
N GLY A 381 25.37 8.14 -21.03
CA GLY A 381 26.07 9.18 -20.30
C GLY A 381 27.47 8.75 -19.90
N THR A 382 28.45 9.51 -20.34
CA THR A 382 29.86 9.30 -20.01
C THR A 382 30.24 9.98 -18.69
N ALA A 383 31.43 9.68 -18.16
CA ALA A 383 31.99 10.41 -17.02
C ALA A 383 32.11 11.93 -17.29
N ALA A 384 32.35 12.34 -18.55
CA ALA A 384 32.41 13.74 -18.93
C ALA A 384 31.04 14.42 -18.90
N ASP A 385 29.96 13.71 -19.26
CA ASP A 385 28.60 14.23 -19.14
C ASP A 385 28.18 14.38 -17.67
N VAL A 386 28.58 13.42 -16.83
CA VAL A 386 28.40 13.50 -15.37
C VAL A 386 29.14 14.70 -14.80
N ASP A 387 30.42 14.89 -15.12
CA ASP A 387 31.21 16.05 -14.70
C ASP A 387 30.57 17.38 -15.14
N ALA A 388 30.09 17.46 -16.39
CA ALA A 388 29.37 18.64 -16.87
C ALA A 388 28.06 18.91 -16.09
N ALA A 389 27.30 17.86 -15.77
CA ALA A 389 26.07 17.96 -14.98
C ALA A 389 26.35 18.40 -13.53
N VAL A 390 27.38 17.83 -12.89
CA VAL A 390 27.78 18.18 -11.53
C VAL A 390 28.29 19.62 -11.47
N LYS A 391 29.11 20.05 -12.43
CA LYS A 391 29.56 21.46 -12.54
C LYS A 391 28.40 22.43 -12.68
N ALA A 392 27.39 22.09 -13.50
CA ALA A 392 26.18 22.90 -13.62
C ALA A 392 25.39 22.95 -12.30
N ALA A 393 25.22 21.82 -11.63
CA ALA A 393 24.54 21.73 -10.34
C ALA A 393 25.25 22.54 -9.25
N ARG A 394 26.58 22.46 -9.20
CA ARG A 394 27.41 23.21 -8.26
C ARG A 394 27.34 24.72 -8.51
N ALA A 395 27.38 25.14 -9.78
CA ALA A 395 27.25 26.54 -10.16
C ALA A 395 25.87 27.13 -9.79
N ALA A 396 24.81 26.34 -9.91
CA ALA A 396 23.45 26.74 -9.55
C ALA A 396 23.20 26.78 -8.03
N PHE A 397 23.87 25.89 -7.26
CA PHE A 397 23.64 25.70 -5.83
C PHE A 397 23.72 26.98 -5.01
N GLY A 398 24.75 27.80 -5.23
CA GLY A 398 24.98 29.02 -4.45
C GLY A 398 23.85 30.06 -4.58
N LYS A 399 23.16 30.12 -5.72
CA LYS A 399 21.99 30.99 -5.92
C LYS A 399 20.72 30.33 -5.43
N TRP A 400 20.52 29.05 -5.76
CA TRP A 400 19.32 28.30 -5.40
C TRP A 400 19.12 28.16 -3.88
N SER A 401 20.18 27.79 -3.15
CA SER A 401 20.14 27.64 -1.69
C SER A 401 19.85 28.94 -0.94
N LYS A 402 20.18 30.10 -1.54
CA LYS A 402 19.94 31.44 -0.98
C LYS A 402 18.61 32.06 -1.38
N LEU A 403 17.85 31.44 -2.29
CA LEU A 403 16.48 31.87 -2.56
C LEU A 403 15.67 31.73 -1.27
N PRO A 404 14.76 32.66 -0.95
CA PRO A 404 13.81 32.46 0.13
C PRO A 404 13.04 31.16 -0.07
N GLY A 405 12.71 30.46 1.03
CA GLY A 405 11.90 29.23 0.98
C GLY A 405 10.65 29.36 0.10
N HIS A 406 9.98 30.51 0.20
CA HIS A 406 8.82 30.88 -0.61
C HIS A 406 9.05 30.84 -2.13
N GLU A 407 10.21 31.32 -2.61
CA GLU A 407 10.52 31.29 -4.04
C GLU A 407 10.76 29.86 -4.53
N ARG A 408 11.41 29.02 -3.71
CA ARG A 408 11.55 27.58 -4.04
C ARG A 408 10.19 26.87 -4.05
N ALA A 409 9.31 27.20 -3.12
CA ALA A 409 7.96 26.65 -3.03
C ALA A 409 7.14 26.90 -4.31
N LYS A 410 7.25 28.09 -4.92
CA LYS A 410 6.59 28.42 -6.19
C LYS A 410 7.01 27.48 -7.33
N TYR A 411 8.30 27.17 -7.45
CA TYR A 411 8.79 26.25 -8.47
C TYR A 411 8.26 24.82 -8.24
N LEU A 412 8.32 24.32 -7.01
CA LEU A 412 7.78 22.99 -6.66
C LEU A 412 6.27 22.90 -6.93
N TYR A 413 5.52 23.94 -6.57
CA TYR A 413 4.10 24.05 -6.91
C TYR A 413 3.86 24.06 -8.42
N ALA A 414 4.67 24.81 -9.18
CA ALA A 414 4.56 24.86 -10.65
C ALA A 414 4.84 23.49 -11.29
N ILE A 415 5.85 22.75 -10.80
CA ILE A 415 6.12 21.37 -11.23
C ILE A 415 4.87 20.50 -11.01
N ALA A 416 4.30 20.51 -9.79
CA ALA A 416 3.10 19.73 -9.47
C ALA A 416 1.93 20.06 -10.43
N ARG A 417 1.72 21.35 -10.72
CA ARG A 417 0.67 21.82 -11.63
C ARG A 417 0.89 21.38 -13.08
N HIS A 418 2.12 21.41 -13.57
CA HIS A 418 2.44 20.99 -14.94
C HIS A 418 2.29 19.47 -15.11
N ILE A 419 2.66 18.69 -14.09
CA ILE A 419 2.45 17.24 -14.08
C ILE A 419 0.95 16.93 -14.10
N GLN A 420 0.13 17.58 -13.25
CA GLN A 420 -1.33 17.41 -13.28
C GLN A 420 -1.96 17.81 -14.61
N LYS A 421 -1.51 18.91 -15.23
CA LYS A 421 -2.00 19.35 -16.54
C LYS A 421 -1.75 18.29 -17.63
N ARG A 422 -0.72 17.46 -17.46
CA ARG A 422 -0.28 16.42 -18.40
C ARG A 422 -0.44 15.01 -17.85
N GLU A 423 -1.29 14.82 -16.84
CA GLU A 423 -1.36 13.58 -16.08
C GLU A 423 -1.59 12.35 -16.97
N ARG A 424 -2.50 12.46 -17.95
CA ARG A 424 -2.76 11.38 -18.91
C ARG A 424 -1.56 11.08 -19.81
N PHE A 425 -0.86 12.11 -20.28
CA PHE A 425 0.35 11.95 -21.09
C PHE A 425 1.44 11.21 -20.30
N PHE A 426 1.72 11.64 -19.06
CA PHE A 426 2.68 10.97 -18.20
C PHE A 426 2.27 9.53 -17.88
N SER A 427 0.99 9.27 -17.64
CA SER A 427 0.49 7.92 -17.34
C SER A 427 0.71 6.96 -18.52
N VAL A 428 0.39 7.40 -19.73
CA VAL A 428 0.57 6.60 -20.95
C VAL A 428 2.06 6.41 -21.26
N LEU A 429 2.87 7.46 -21.10
CA LEU A 429 4.32 7.38 -21.30
C LEU A 429 4.98 6.39 -20.33
N GLU A 430 4.66 6.49 -19.03
CA GLU A 430 5.15 5.57 -18.00
C GLU A 430 4.74 4.13 -18.30
N THR A 431 3.49 3.91 -18.71
CA THR A 431 2.98 2.58 -19.10
C THR A 431 3.72 1.99 -20.29
N MET A 432 4.00 2.79 -21.32
CA MET A 432 4.71 2.34 -22.51
C MET A 432 6.19 2.05 -22.23
N ASP A 433 6.81 2.83 -21.36
CA ASP A 433 8.24 2.75 -21.03
C ASP A 433 8.54 1.63 -20.03
N ASN A 434 7.65 1.43 -19.03
CA ASN A 434 7.86 0.46 -17.94
C ASN A 434 7.10 -0.87 -18.13
N GLY A 435 5.91 -0.88 -18.73
CA GLY A 435 5.09 -2.09 -18.88
C GLY A 435 3.96 -2.26 -17.86
N LYS A 436 3.88 -1.43 -16.83
CA LYS A 436 2.80 -1.41 -15.84
C LYS A 436 1.43 -1.02 -16.40
N PRO A 437 0.32 -1.57 -15.87
CA PRO A 437 -1.03 -1.23 -16.30
C PRO A 437 -1.34 0.27 -16.22
N ILE A 438 -1.98 0.81 -17.25
CA ILE A 438 -2.38 2.22 -17.33
C ILE A 438 -3.28 2.68 -16.18
N ARG A 439 -4.00 1.75 -15.56
CA ARG A 439 -4.84 2.02 -14.39
C ARG A 439 -3.96 2.39 -13.19
N GLU A 440 -2.86 1.70 -12.99
CA GLU A 440 -1.92 1.96 -11.90
C GLU A 440 -1.24 3.32 -12.08
N THR A 441 -0.67 3.57 -13.26
CA THR A 441 0.01 4.85 -13.52
C THR A 441 -0.92 6.04 -13.35
N ARG A 442 -2.14 5.94 -13.88
CA ARG A 442 -3.14 7.01 -13.80
C ARG A 442 -3.71 7.21 -12.39
N ASP A 443 -4.00 6.14 -11.67
CA ASP A 443 -4.75 6.25 -10.41
C ASP A 443 -3.83 6.33 -9.18
N ILE A 444 -2.53 5.99 -9.32
CA ILE A 444 -1.57 5.92 -8.21
C ILE A 444 -0.30 6.71 -8.52
N ASP A 445 0.52 6.30 -9.50
CA ASP A 445 1.88 6.86 -9.68
C ASP A 445 1.85 8.37 -9.93
N ILE A 446 1.15 8.82 -10.98
CA ILE A 446 1.15 10.23 -11.37
C ILE A 446 0.45 11.14 -10.35
N PRO A 447 -0.69 10.74 -9.74
CA PRO A 447 -1.26 11.47 -8.61
C PRO A 447 -0.29 11.62 -7.44
N LEU A 448 0.45 10.57 -7.09
CA LEU A 448 1.44 10.62 -6.01
C LEU A 448 2.63 11.50 -6.36
N VAL A 449 3.10 11.49 -7.62
CA VAL A 449 4.13 12.42 -8.10
C VAL A 449 3.71 13.86 -7.84
N ALA A 450 2.51 14.26 -8.28
CA ALA A 450 1.99 15.59 -8.04
C ALA A 450 1.88 15.90 -6.53
N ARG A 451 1.38 14.93 -5.75
CA ARG A 451 1.27 15.03 -4.28
C ARG A 451 2.63 15.28 -3.61
N HIS A 452 3.70 14.61 -4.03
CA HIS A 452 5.05 14.83 -3.49
C HIS A 452 5.54 16.24 -3.76
N PHE A 453 5.41 16.75 -4.98
CA PHE A 453 5.82 18.13 -5.28
C PHE A 453 4.97 19.17 -4.53
N TYR A 454 3.65 18.97 -4.41
CA TYR A 454 2.80 19.84 -3.59
C TYR A 454 3.19 19.85 -2.11
N HIS A 455 3.37 18.67 -1.53
CA HIS A 455 3.72 18.55 -0.12
C HIS A 455 5.07 19.20 0.18
N HIS A 456 6.07 18.96 -0.67
CA HIS A 456 7.40 19.53 -0.48
C HIS A 456 7.49 21.01 -0.86
N ALA A 457 6.57 21.56 -1.65
CA ALA A 457 6.41 23.00 -1.77
C ALA A 457 6.09 23.63 -0.40
N GLY A 458 5.23 22.97 0.41
CA GLY A 458 4.96 23.36 1.79
C GLY A 458 6.20 23.27 2.69
N TRP A 459 6.99 22.20 2.56
CA TRP A 459 8.27 22.12 3.29
C TRP A 459 9.25 23.21 2.88
N ALA A 460 9.33 23.57 1.60
CA ALA A 460 10.18 24.66 1.14
C ALA A 460 9.80 26.00 1.76
N GLU A 461 8.49 26.29 1.87
CA GLU A 461 7.96 27.49 2.53
C GLU A 461 8.38 27.55 4.01
N MET A 462 8.33 26.41 4.71
CA MET A 462 8.50 26.34 6.16
C MET A 462 9.90 25.91 6.62
N VAL A 463 10.83 25.61 5.71
CA VAL A 463 12.11 24.96 6.08
C VAL A 463 12.93 25.81 7.07
N GLU A 464 12.89 27.14 6.93
CA GLU A 464 13.67 28.07 7.76
C GLU A 464 13.18 28.09 9.22
N THR A 465 11.87 27.96 9.45
CA THR A 465 11.28 27.97 10.81
C THR A 465 11.22 26.58 11.42
N GLU A 466 10.93 25.56 10.61
CA GLU A 466 10.74 24.19 11.09
C GLU A 466 12.06 23.44 11.28
N PHE A 467 13.12 23.83 10.58
CA PHE A 467 14.43 23.17 10.62
C PHE A 467 15.55 24.16 10.99
N GLU A 468 15.29 25.03 11.96
CA GLU A 468 16.29 25.98 12.49
C GLU A 468 17.59 25.26 12.88
N GLY A 469 18.73 25.82 12.47
CA GLY A 469 20.06 25.23 12.70
C GLY A 469 20.46 24.13 11.72
N PHE A 470 19.69 23.93 10.64
CA PHE A 470 20.02 23.05 9.54
C PHE A 470 20.08 23.80 8.20
N SER A 471 20.98 23.36 7.32
CA SER A 471 21.14 23.90 5.97
C SER A 471 21.18 22.79 4.90
N PRO A 472 20.80 23.07 3.64
CA PRO A 472 20.86 22.10 2.54
C PRO A 472 22.24 21.45 2.41
N VAL A 473 22.31 20.14 2.24
CA VAL A 473 23.57 19.40 2.13
C VAL A 473 24.46 19.94 1.00
N GLY A 474 23.90 20.21 -0.18
CA GLY A 474 24.65 20.72 -1.33
C GLY A 474 24.14 20.18 -2.68
N VAL A 475 25.04 19.61 -3.47
CA VAL A 475 24.70 18.90 -4.71
C VAL A 475 24.40 17.43 -4.39
N CYS A 476 23.22 16.96 -4.80
CA CYS A 476 22.78 15.59 -4.57
C CYS A 476 22.90 14.74 -5.86
N GLY A 477 23.72 13.69 -5.81
CA GLY A 477 23.75 12.63 -6.81
C GLY A 477 22.66 11.60 -6.51
N GLN A 478 21.78 11.36 -7.47
CA GLN A 478 20.57 10.55 -7.26
C GLN A 478 20.49 9.44 -8.31
N VAL A 479 20.25 8.22 -7.88
CA VAL A 479 20.12 7.06 -8.77
C VAL A 479 18.87 6.28 -8.35
N ILE A 480 17.97 6.06 -9.30
CA ILE A 480 16.63 5.49 -9.06
C ILE A 480 16.40 4.22 -9.87
N PRO A 481 15.53 3.31 -9.39
CA PRO A 481 15.20 2.06 -10.08
C PRO A 481 14.16 2.30 -11.18
N TRP A 482 13.79 1.21 -11.86
CA TRP A 482 12.90 1.21 -13.01
C TRP A 482 11.43 0.95 -12.69
N ASN A 483 11.08 0.53 -11.47
CA ASN A 483 9.76 0.00 -11.16
C ASN A 483 8.66 1.06 -10.94
N PHE A 484 9.03 2.23 -10.43
CA PHE A 484 8.15 3.40 -10.33
C PHE A 484 8.92 4.65 -10.82
N PRO A 485 9.25 4.74 -12.12
CA PRO A 485 10.26 5.68 -12.62
C PRO A 485 10.04 7.14 -12.20
N LEU A 486 8.86 7.71 -12.50
CA LEU A 486 8.59 9.11 -12.20
C LEU A 486 8.30 9.35 -10.72
N LEU A 487 7.66 8.40 -10.04
CA LEU A 487 7.39 8.50 -8.60
C LEU A 487 8.69 8.45 -7.79
N MET A 488 9.63 7.57 -8.13
CA MET A 488 10.96 7.53 -7.52
C MET A 488 11.74 8.82 -7.80
N LEU A 489 11.64 9.38 -9.01
CA LEU A 489 12.19 10.70 -9.30
C LEU A 489 11.60 11.76 -8.37
N ALA A 490 10.28 11.77 -8.15
CA ALA A 490 9.61 12.71 -7.26
C ALA A 490 10.07 12.56 -5.80
N TRP A 491 10.22 11.32 -5.31
CA TRP A 491 10.73 11.01 -3.96
C TRP A 491 12.13 11.57 -3.72
N LYS A 492 12.96 11.68 -4.76
CA LYS A 492 14.33 12.19 -4.66
C LYS A 492 14.43 13.69 -4.91
N ILE A 493 13.82 14.20 -5.98
CA ILE A 493 13.99 15.59 -6.41
C ILE A 493 13.18 16.55 -5.53
N ALA A 494 11.93 16.21 -5.18
CA ALA A 494 11.06 17.11 -4.44
C ALA A 494 11.64 17.55 -3.08
N PRO A 495 12.08 16.63 -2.18
CA PRO A 495 12.71 17.04 -0.92
C PRO A 495 14.07 17.71 -1.10
N ALA A 496 14.86 17.29 -2.10
CA ALA A 496 16.16 17.90 -2.38
C ALA A 496 16.01 19.40 -2.70
N LEU A 497 15.12 19.72 -3.66
CA LEU A 497 14.86 21.09 -4.06
C LEU A 497 14.22 21.91 -2.94
N ALA A 498 13.29 21.32 -2.17
CA ALA A 498 12.64 21.99 -1.05
C ALA A 498 13.64 22.46 0.02
N ALA A 499 14.56 21.57 0.40
CA ALA A 499 15.64 21.86 1.32
C ALA A 499 16.67 22.87 0.78
N GLY A 500 16.67 23.16 -0.52
CA GLY A 500 17.58 24.11 -1.17
C GLY A 500 18.81 23.48 -1.82
N ASN A 501 18.79 22.17 -2.10
CA ASN A 501 19.83 21.45 -2.82
C ASN A 501 19.63 21.54 -4.34
N THR A 502 20.69 21.26 -5.10
CA THR A 502 20.61 20.99 -6.54
C THR A 502 20.86 19.51 -6.81
N VAL A 503 20.42 19.00 -7.95
CA VAL A 503 20.43 17.55 -8.21
C VAL A 503 21.08 17.18 -9.55
N VAL A 504 21.76 16.03 -9.53
CA VAL A 504 22.14 15.26 -10.72
C VAL A 504 21.52 13.88 -10.57
N LEU A 505 20.50 13.59 -11.36
CA LEU A 505 19.73 12.35 -11.28
C LEU A 505 20.00 11.45 -12.49
N LYS A 506 20.14 10.15 -12.24
CA LYS A 506 20.16 9.11 -13.26
C LYS A 506 18.93 8.20 -13.13
N PRO A 507 17.99 8.23 -14.10
CA PRO A 507 16.91 7.24 -14.16
C PRO A 507 17.47 5.89 -14.60
N ALA A 508 16.78 4.78 -14.29
CA ALA A 508 17.18 3.47 -14.79
C ALA A 508 17.22 3.42 -16.32
N GLU A 509 18.16 2.65 -16.91
CA GLU A 509 18.27 2.56 -18.38
C GLU A 509 17.04 1.95 -19.06
N LEU A 510 16.26 1.17 -18.31
CA LEU A 510 15.06 0.52 -18.82
C LEU A 510 13.87 1.48 -18.96
N THR A 511 13.86 2.58 -18.20
CA THR A 511 12.68 3.47 -18.08
C THR A 511 13.05 4.96 -18.00
N PRO A 512 13.72 5.53 -19.02
CA PRO A 512 14.22 6.91 -18.95
C PRO A 512 13.20 7.98 -19.35
N LEU A 513 12.08 7.64 -20.00
CA LEU A 513 11.32 8.61 -20.80
C LEU A 513 10.49 9.59 -19.97
N THR A 514 9.91 9.17 -18.85
CA THR A 514 9.19 10.11 -17.98
C THR A 514 10.13 11.09 -17.27
N ALA A 515 11.39 10.72 -17.05
CA ALA A 515 12.42 11.66 -16.59
C ALA A 515 12.75 12.71 -17.68
N VAL A 516 12.77 12.32 -18.96
CA VAL A 516 12.90 13.27 -20.09
C VAL A 516 11.72 14.25 -20.11
N ALA A 517 10.49 13.74 -20.06
CA ALA A 517 9.30 14.60 -20.02
C ALA A 517 9.25 15.51 -18.78
N PHE A 518 9.76 15.05 -17.63
CA PHE A 518 9.94 15.88 -16.44
C PHE A 518 10.96 17.01 -16.65
N ALA A 519 12.07 16.75 -17.35
CA ALA A 519 13.03 17.79 -17.71
C ALA A 519 12.42 18.88 -18.61
N GLU A 520 11.51 18.52 -19.53
CA GLU A 520 10.74 19.50 -20.29
C GLU A 520 9.87 20.38 -19.38
N VAL A 521 9.21 19.79 -18.38
CA VAL A 521 8.46 20.55 -17.36
C VAL A 521 9.37 21.54 -16.64
N CYS A 522 10.56 21.12 -16.20
CA CYS A 522 11.55 22.00 -15.57
C CYS A 522 11.94 23.18 -16.47
N HIS A 523 12.11 22.93 -17.78
CA HIS A 523 12.42 23.97 -18.75
C HIS A 523 11.25 24.96 -18.92
N GLU A 524 10.03 24.46 -19.08
CA GLU A 524 8.82 25.27 -19.32
C GLU A 524 8.46 26.22 -18.17
N ILE A 525 8.64 25.76 -16.93
CA ILE A 525 8.38 26.60 -15.75
C ILE A 525 9.50 27.62 -15.49
N GLY A 526 10.56 27.60 -16.31
CA GLY A 526 11.73 28.45 -16.13
C GLY A 526 12.51 28.13 -14.86
N LEU A 527 12.62 26.85 -14.49
CA LEU A 527 13.45 26.44 -13.35
C LEU A 527 14.89 26.91 -13.61
N PRO A 528 15.59 27.52 -12.62
CA PRO A 528 16.92 28.04 -12.85
C PRO A 528 17.88 26.97 -13.38
N ALA A 529 18.63 27.33 -14.42
CA ALA A 529 19.54 26.42 -15.10
C ALA A 529 20.53 25.78 -14.12
N GLY A 530 20.65 24.45 -14.19
CA GLY A 530 21.53 23.65 -13.34
C GLY A 530 20.91 23.20 -12.01
N VAL A 531 19.73 23.68 -11.61
CA VAL A 531 19.07 23.20 -10.38
C VAL A 531 18.71 21.72 -10.46
N VAL A 532 18.21 21.29 -11.62
CA VAL A 532 17.97 19.89 -11.97
C VAL A 532 18.81 19.54 -13.19
N ASN A 533 19.53 18.43 -13.11
CA ASN A 533 20.25 17.84 -14.24
C ASN A 533 19.93 16.34 -14.29
N ILE A 534 19.68 15.82 -15.49
CA ILE A 534 19.34 14.41 -15.73
C ILE A 534 20.34 13.84 -16.71
N VAL A 535 21.09 12.83 -16.26
CA VAL A 535 22.06 12.09 -17.08
C VAL A 535 21.55 10.66 -17.24
N HIS A 536 21.45 10.21 -18.48
CA HIS A 536 20.98 8.87 -18.82
C HIS A 536 22.18 7.94 -18.98
N GLY A 537 22.00 6.64 -18.77
CA GLY A 537 23.10 5.68 -18.91
C GLY A 537 22.82 4.40 -18.14
N ASP A 538 23.84 3.60 -17.87
CA ASP A 538 23.73 2.33 -17.16
C ASP A 538 24.23 2.42 -15.70
N GLY A 539 24.60 1.28 -15.11
CA GLY A 539 25.22 1.23 -13.78
C GLY A 539 26.57 1.96 -13.70
N ALA A 540 27.35 2.04 -14.77
CA ALA A 540 28.63 2.75 -14.79
C ALA A 540 28.42 4.27 -14.71
N THR A 541 27.41 4.80 -15.39
CA THR A 541 27.00 6.21 -15.25
C THR A 541 26.53 6.50 -13.82
N GLY A 542 25.76 5.59 -13.22
CA GLY A 542 25.36 5.69 -11.81
C GLY A 542 26.55 5.71 -10.85
N ALA A 543 27.51 4.79 -11.03
CA ALA A 543 28.73 4.74 -10.24
C ALA A 543 29.58 6.01 -10.41
N ALA A 544 29.64 6.58 -11.62
CA ALA A 544 30.32 7.84 -11.88
C ALA A 544 29.66 9.01 -11.12
N ILE A 545 28.33 9.06 -11.04
CA ILE A 545 27.62 10.07 -10.24
C ILE A 545 27.90 9.87 -8.74
N CYS A 546 27.72 8.66 -8.22
CA CYS A 546 27.91 8.38 -6.80
C CYS A 546 29.34 8.66 -6.33
N GLY A 547 30.33 8.32 -7.17
CA GLY A 547 31.75 8.50 -6.88
C GLY A 547 32.31 9.90 -7.17
N HIS A 548 31.53 10.82 -7.75
CA HIS A 548 32.04 12.12 -8.16
C HIS A 548 32.43 12.99 -6.94
N ASP A 549 33.61 13.62 -6.96
CA ASP A 549 34.13 14.37 -5.80
C ASP A 549 33.25 15.56 -5.41
N ASP A 550 32.73 16.29 -6.40
CA ASP A 550 31.83 17.44 -6.19
C ASP A 550 30.36 17.08 -5.89
N ILE A 551 30.04 15.85 -5.50
CA ILE A 551 28.72 15.47 -4.94
C ILE A 551 28.79 15.48 -3.41
N ASP A 552 27.81 16.08 -2.74
CA ASP A 552 27.77 16.18 -1.27
C ASP A 552 26.84 15.13 -0.63
N LYS A 553 25.85 14.65 -1.40
CA LYS A 553 24.91 13.60 -0.97
C LYS A 553 24.68 12.60 -2.08
N VAL A 554 24.70 11.32 -1.74
CA VAL A 554 24.18 10.24 -2.57
C VAL A 554 22.83 9.78 -2.01
N ALA A 555 21.82 9.67 -2.87
CA ALA A 555 20.54 9.05 -2.56
C ALA A 555 20.26 7.97 -3.59
N PHE A 556 20.22 6.71 -3.14
CA PHE A 556 20.07 5.55 -4.02
C PHE A 556 18.86 4.72 -3.62
N THR A 557 18.10 4.30 -4.63
CA THR A 557 17.10 3.24 -4.48
C THR A 557 17.39 2.13 -5.49
N GLY A 558 17.40 0.88 -5.02
CA GLY A 558 17.68 -0.27 -5.87
C GLY A 558 18.01 -1.53 -5.08
N SER A 559 18.85 -2.41 -5.63
CA SER A 559 19.17 -3.67 -4.96
C SER A 559 20.15 -3.48 -3.81
N THR A 560 20.03 -4.33 -2.79
CA THR A 560 20.93 -4.33 -1.63
C THR A 560 22.40 -4.45 -2.04
N GLU A 561 22.70 -5.29 -3.02
CA GLU A 561 24.07 -5.50 -3.50
C GLU A 561 24.70 -4.22 -4.06
N VAL A 562 23.95 -3.47 -4.88
CA VAL A 562 24.42 -2.17 -5.38
C VAL A 562 24.56 -1.16 -4.25
N GLY A 563 23.67 -1.20 -3.25
CA GLY A 563 23.81 -0.40 -2.02
C GLY A 563 25.12 -0.65 -1.28
N ARG A 564 25.58 -1.91 -1.19
CA ARG A 564 26.88 -2.27 -0.61
C ARG A 564 28.04 -1.71 -1.43
N ILE A 565 27.99 -1.86 -2.74
CA ILE A 565 28.99 -1.33 -3.67
C ILE A 565 29.09 0.20 -3.52
N ILE A 566 27.97 0.90 -3.46
CA ILE A 566 27.94 2.36 -3.28
C ILE A 566 28.55 2.74 -1.92
N ARG A 567 28.17 2.07 -0.82
CA ARG A 567 28.73 2.36 0.51
C ARG A 567 30.24 2.17 0.54
N GLU A 568 30.74 1.10 -0.08
CA GLU A 568 32.19 0.85 -0.19
C GLU A 568 32.89 1.90 -1.06
N GLN A 569 32.32 2.22 -2.22
CA GLN A 569 32.90 3.17 -3.19
C GLN A 569 33.08 4.57 -2.57
N ILE A 570 32.11 5.04 -1.78
CA ILE A 570 32.12 6.42 -1.25
C ILE A 570 32.62 6.51 0.19
N ALA A 571 33.11 5.42 0.78
CA ALA A 571 33.67 5.42 2.14
C ALA A 571 34.81 6.45 2.28
N GLY A 572 34.73 7.30 3.31
CA GLY A 572 35.70 8.37 3.59
C GLY A 572 35.56 9.62 2.74
N SER A 573 34.54 9.70 1.86
CA SER A 573 34.32 10.85 0.98
C SER A 573 33.55 12.00 1.63
N GLU A 574 33.16 11.86 2.91
CA GLU A 574 32.33 12.81 3.68
C GLU A 574 30.92 13.04 3.10
N LYS A 575 30.55 12.31 2.03
CA LYS A 575 29.23 12.35 1.41
C LYS A 575 28.17 11.81 2.35
N LYS A 576 27.04 12.50 2.45
CA LYS A 576 25.86 11.95 3.10
C LYS A 576 25.24 10.85 2.23
N LEU A 577 24.77 9.77 2.83
CA LEU A 577 24.21 8.63 2.11
C LEU A 577 22.83 8.26 2.65
N SER A 578 21.87 8.05 1.75
CA SER A 578 20.62 7.34 2.05
C SER A 578 20.43 6.20 1.06
N LEU A 579 20.00 5.04 1.56
CA LEU A 579 19.85 3.79 0.82
C LEU A 579 18.45 3.24 1.07
N GLU A 580 17.65 3.13 0.00
CA GLU A 580 16.36 2.42 0.03
C GLU A 580 16.48 1.14 -0.82
N LEU A 581 16.51 -0.01 -0.17
CA LEU A 581 16.96 -1.26 -0.79
C LEU A 581 15.84 -2.31 -0.85
N GLY A 582 16.21 -3.57 -1.12
CA GLY A 582 15.25 -4.66 -1.29
C GLY A 582 14.43 -4.94 -0.04
N GLY A 583 13.26 -5.55 -0.22
CA GLY A 583 12.35 -5.88 0.86
C GLY A 583 11.50 -7.11 0.56
N LYS A 584 11.76 -8.22 1.25
CA LYS A 584 10.82 -9.36 1.26
C LYS A 584 9.73 -9.16 2.32
N SER A 585 8.91 -8.15 2.13
CA SER A 585 7.94 -7.66 3.12
C SER A 585 6.91 -8.75 3.51
N PRO A 586 6.67 -9.01 4.82
CA PRO A 586 5.67 -9.99 5.26
C PRO A 586 4.25 -9.42 5.22
N PHE A 587 3.29 -10.31 4.96
CA PHE A 587 1.85 -10.04 4.94
C PHE A 587 1.18 -11.05 5.88
N ILE A 588 0.82 -10.59 7.08
CA ILE A 588 0.41 -11.43 8.21
C ILE A 588 -1.11 -11.41 8.33
N VAL A 589 -1.75 -12.58 8.29
CA VAL A 589 -3.21 -12.73 8.35
C VAL A 589 -3.61 -13.65 9.50
N PHE A 590 -4.33 -13.08 10.48
CA PHE A 590 -4.86 -13.81 11.63
C PHE A 590 -6.23 -14.42 11.36
N GLU A 591 -6.64 -15.39 12.18
CA GLU A 591 -7.93 -16.09 12.05
C GLU A 591 -9.15 -15.16 12.13
N ASP A 592 -9.01 -14.04 12.83
CA ASP A 592 -10.05 -13.03 13.05
C ASP A 592 -10.03 -11.90 12.01
N ALA A 593 -9.16 -11.96 11.00
CA ALA A 593 -9.11 -10.98 9.93
C ALA A 593 -10.38 -10.99 9.06
N ASP A 594 -10.72 -9.84 8.47
CA ASP A 594 -11.55 -9.83 7.27
C ASP A 594 -10.80 -10.54 6.13
N ILE A 595 -11.08 -11.83 5.94
CA ILE A 595 -10.40 -12.66 4.94
C ILE A 595 -10.61 -12.14 3.53
N ASP A 596 -11.80 -11.65 3.19
CA ASP A 596 -12.07 -11.18 1.84
C ASP A 596 -11.33 -9.85 1.60
N GLY A 597 -11.29 -8.96 2.60
CA GLY A 597 -10.45 -7.76 2.58
C GLY A 597 -8.96 -8.09 2.46
N ALA A 598 -8.45 -9.04 3.25
CA ALA A 598 -7.06 -9.47 3.22
C ALA A 598 -6.66 -10.08 1.87
N ILE A 599 -7.56 -10.80 1.20
CA ILE A 599 -7.31 -11.37 -0.13
C ILE A 599 -7.19 -10.28 -1.19
N GLU A 600 -8.08 -9.29 -1.22
CA GLU A 600 -7.91 -8.15 -2.13
C GLU A 600 -6.64 -7.38 -1.78
N GLY A 601 -6.30 -7.26 -0.49
CA GLY A 601 -5.02 -6.71 -0.04
C GLY A 601 -3.81 -7.46 -0.60
N VAL A 602 -3.80 -8.79 -0.57
CA VAL A 602 -2.71 -9.59 -1.18
C VAL A 602 -2.62 -9.32 -2.68
N VAL A 603 -3.76 -9.20 -3.36
CA VAL A 603 -3.80 -8.93 -4.80
C VAL A 603 -3.19 -7.57 -5.12
N ASP A 604 -3.59 -6.54 -4.37
CA ASP A 604 -3.09 -5.17 -4.48
C ASP A 604 -1.65 -5.02 -3.93
N ALA A 605 -1.14 -6.01 -3.20
CA ALA A 605 0.23 -6.03 -2.72
C ALA A 605 1.20 -6.65 -3.73
N ILE A 606 0.83 -7.82 -4.27
CA ILE A 606 1.76 -8.71 -4.99
C ILE A 606 1.59 -8.64 -6.51
N TRP A 607 0.35 -8.50 -7.00
CA TRP A 607 0.11 -8.49 -8.45
C TRP A 607 -0.09 -7.07 -8.99
N PHE A 608 -0.33 -6.12 -8.09
CA PHE A 608 0.00 -4.71 -8.28
C PHE A 608 1.44 -4.53 -8.77
N ASN A 609 1.62 -3.72 -9.82
CA ASN A 609 2.88 -3.54 -10.54
C ASN A 609 3.65 -4.84 -10.84
N GLN A 610 2.93 -5.93 -11.12
CA GLN A 610 3.52 -7.24 -11.47
C GLN A 610 4.47 -7.77 -10.38
N GLY A 611 4.31 -7.35 -9.12
CA GLY A 611 5.19 -7.73 -8.01
C GLY A 611 6.57 -7.10 -8.05
N GLU A 612 6.79 -6.14 -8.95
CA GLU A 612 8.00 -5.32 -9.06
C GLU A 612 7.94 -4.15 -8.06
N VAL A 613 7.57 -4.45 -6.81
CA VAL A 613 7.37 -3.46 -5.74
C VAL A 613 8.23 -3.88 -4.55
N CYS A 614 9.07 -2.97 -4.05
CA CYS A 614 9.94 -3.25 -2.89
C CYS A 614 9.15 -3.60 -1.62
N CYS A 615 7.88 -3.16 -1.53
CA CYS A 615 6.99 -3.43 -0.41
C CYS A 615 5.84 -4.42 -0.71
N ALA A 616 5.93 -5.23 -1.78
CA ALA A 616 4.86 -6.09 -2.31
C ALA A 616 4.14 -7.05 -1.33
N GLY A 617 4.52 -7.19 -0.06
CA GLY A 617 3.91 -8.17 0.85
C GLY A 617 4.14 -9.63 0.41
N SER A 618 5.23 -9.89 -0.31
CA SER A 618 5.44 -11.15 -1.04
C SER A 618 5.71 -12.39 -0.18
N ARG A 619 5.72 -12.28 1.16
CA ARG A 619 5.72 -13.40 2.12
C ARG A 619 4.40 -13.41 2.89
N LEU A 620 3.48 -14.25 2.45
CA LEU A 620 2.20 -14.48 3.12
C LEU A 620 2.41 -15.36 4.34
N LEU A 621 2.06 -14.86 5.52
CA LEU A 621 2.05 -15.60 6.77
C LEU A 621 0.60 -15.73 7.21
N ILE A 622 0.04 -16.94 7.14
CA ILE A 622 -1.39 -17.18 7.35
C ILE A 622 -1.61 -18.07 8.59
N GLN A 623 -2.46 -17.64 9.52
CA GLN A 623 -2.72 -18.46 10.70
C GLN A 623 -3.40 -19.78 10.34
N GLU A 624 -2.94 -20.89 10.94
CA GLU A 624 -3.24 -22.26 10.48
C GLU A 624 -4.74 -22.58 10.41
N GLY A 625 -5.57 -22.04 11.31
CA GLY A 625 -7.01 -22.29 11.33
C GLY A 625 -7.79 -21.75 10.13
N ILE A 626 -7.21 -20.84 9.34
CA ILE A 626 -7.84 -20.27 8.14
C ILE A 626 -7.08 -20.55 6.84
N ALA A 627 -5.90 -21.19 6.88
CA ALA A 627 -4.99 -21.31 5.74
C ALA A 627 -5.64 -21.91 4.49
N GLU A 628 -6.26 -23.09 4.58
CA GLU A 628 -6.90 -23.74 3.42
C GLU A 628 -8.05 -22.90 2.84
N ARG A 629 -8.86 -22.29 3.70
CA ARG A 629 -9.94 -21.38 3.29
C ARG A 629 -9.39 -20.15 2.58
N PHE A 630 -8.29 -19.60 3.08
CA PHE A 630 -7.59 -18.46 2.51
C PHE A 630 -7.01 -18.81 1.14
N TYR A 631 -6.26 -19.92 1.02
CA TYR A 631 -5.68 -20.38 -0.25
C TYR A 631 -6.74 -20.66 -1.31
N ALA A 632 -7.85 -21.32 -0.94
CA ALA A 632 -8.94 -21.59 -1.88
C ALA A 632 -9.55 -20.29 -2.45
N LYS A 633 -9.81 -19.30 -1.58
CA LYS A 633 -10.33 -18.01 -2.01
C LYS A 633 -9.30 -17.20 -2.80
N LEU A 634 -8.02 -17.23 -2.41
CA LEU A 634 -6.93 -16.56 -3.13
C LEU A 634 -6.76 -17.12 -4.55
N ARG A 635 -6.70 -18.45 -4.72
CA ARG A 635 -6.66 -19.09 -6.05
C ARG A 635 -7.83 -18.64 -6.91
N LYS A 636 -9.05 -18.70 -6.38
CA LYS A 636 -10.27 -18.27 -7.09
C LYS A 636 -10.24 -16.80 -7.46
N ARG A 637 -9.66 -15.93 -6.63
CA ARG A 637 -9.51 -14.51 -6.93
C ARG A 637 -8.41 -14.26 -7.98
N MET A 638 -7.32 -15.01 -7.94
CA MET A 638 -6.24 -14.92 -8.93
C MET A 638 -6.66 -15.42 -10.31
N GLU A 639 -7.57 -16.40 -10.40
CA GLU A 639 -8.18 -16.86 -11.66
C GLU A 639 -8.91 -15.74 -12.42
N THR A 640 -9.28 -14.64 -11.75
CA THR A 640 -9.93 -13.50 -12.40
C THR A 640 -8.96 -12.42 -12.86
N LEU A 641 -7.66 -12.54 -12.56
CA LEU A 641 -6.65 -11.57 -12.97
C LEU A 641 -6.41 -11.65 -14.47
N ARG A 642 -6.34 -10.49 -15.12
CA ARG A 642 -6.10 -10.39 -16.55
C ARG A 642 -4.69 -9.92 -16.83
N VAL A 643 -3.93 -10.73 -17.56
CA VAL A 643 -2.57 -10.42 -18.01
C VAL A 643 -2.62 -10.02 -19.48
N GLY A 644 -2.04 -8.89 -19.86
CA GLY A 644 -2.05 -8.47 -21.26
C GLY A 644 -1.52 -7.06 -21.51
N ASP A 645 -1.93 -6.47 -22.64
CA ASP A 645 -1.51 -5.14 -23.06
C ASP A 645 -1.74 -4.11 -21.93
N PRO A 646 -0.69 -3.50 -21.38
CA PRO A 646 -0.82 -2.63 -20.24
C PRO A 646 -1.55 -1.31 -20.56
N LEU A 647 -1.67 -0.92 -21.84
CA LEU A 647 -2.52 0.22 -22.22
C LEU A 647 -4.01 -0.10 -22.16
N ASP A 648 -4.40 -1.38 -22.14
CA ASP A 648 -5.78 -1.78 -21.92
C ASP A 648 -6.14 -1.61 -20.44
N LYS A 649 -7.04 -0.65 -20.16
CA LYS A 649 -7.54 -0.32 -18.82
C LYS A 649 -8.13 -1.51 -18.06
N THR A 650 -8.45 -2.58 -18.79
CA THR A 650 -9.09 -3.77 -18.26
C THR A 650 -8.11 -4.87 -17.87
N MET A 651 -6.80 -4.66 -18.07
CA MET A 651 -5.76 -5.56 -17.56
C MET A 651 -5.44 -5.26 -16.10
N ASP A 652 -5.07 -6.30 -15.36
CA ASP A 652 -4.65 -6.22 -13.96
C ASP A 652 -3.13 -6.36 -13.82
N VAL A 653 -2.51 -7.09 -14.75
CA VAL A 653 -1.09 -7.43 -14.74
C VAL A 653 -0.52 -7.08 -16.11
N GLY A 654 0.44 -6.16 -16.12
CA GLY A 654 1.14 -5.71 -17.31
C GLY A 654 2.32 -6.59 -17.70
N ALA A 655 3.24 -6.02 -18.47
CA ALA A 655 4.48 -6.67 -18.86
C ALA A 655 5.57 -6.45 -17.79
N ILE A 656 6.35 -7.49 -17.51
CA ILE A 656 7.61 -7.38 -16.77
C ILE A 656 8.52 -6.42 -17.53
N VAL A 657 9.20 -5.51 -16.81
CA VAL A 657 9.93 -4.38 -17.40
C VAL A 657 10.94 -4.77 -18.50
N SER A 658 11.47 -5.99 -18.47
CA SER A 658 12.41 -6.48 -19.48
C SER A 658 12.47 -8.00 -19.55
N LYS A 659 12.97 -8.51 -20.69
CA LYS A 659 13.27 -9.94 -20.85
C LYS A 659 14.37 -10.44 -19.91
N GLY A 660 15.30 -9.57 -19.52
CA GLY A 660 16.32 -9.89 -18.52
C GLY A 660 15.70 -10.18 -17.15
N GLN A 661 14.76 -9.33 -16.73
CA GLN A 661 14.03 -9.51 -15.49
C GLN A 661 13.10 -10.73 -15.54
N LEU A 662 12.41 -10.95 -16.67
CA LEU A 662 11.61 -12.16 -16.88
C LEU A 662 12.43 -13.44 -16.70
N LYS A 663 13.65 -13.48 -17.25
CA LYS A 663 14.57 -14.63 -17.09
C LYS A 663 14.95 -14.85 -15.63
N ARG A 664 15.22 -13.77 -14.87
CA ARG A 664 15.54 -13.84 -13.44
C ARG A 664 14.37 -14.42 -12.64
N ILE A 665 13.15 -13.91 -12.86
CA ILE A 665 11.93 -14.40 -12.20
C ILE A 665 11.75 -15.90 -12.46
N THR A 666 11.81 -16.32 -13.73
CA THR A 666 11.68 -17.73 -14.11
C THR A 666 12.73 -18.60 -13.42
N SER A 667 13.99 -18.17 -13.35
CA SER A 667 15.06 -18.93 -12.69
C SER A 667 14.80 -19.16 -11.20
N LEU A 668 14.34 -18.12 -10.47
CA LEU A 668 14.04 -18.23 -9.03
C LEU A 668 12.82 -19.12 -8.78
N VAL A 669 11.83 -19.05 -9.66
CA VAL A 669 10.64 -19.92 -9.60
C VAL A 669 11.02 -21.39 -9.81
N GLU A 670 11.85 -21.70 -10.82
CA GLU A 670 12.29 -23.09 -11.02
C GLU A 670 13.15 -23.59 -9.85
N GLN A 671 13.97 -22.72 -9.26
CA GLN A 671 14.71 -23.06 -8.05
C GLN A 671 13.78 -23.37 -6.86
N GLY A 672 12.75 -22.54 -6.63
CA GLY A 672 11.77 -22.79 -5.56
C GLY A 672 11.04 -24.12 -5.71
N LYS A 673 10.71 -24.52 -6.94
CA LYS A 673 10.14 -25.86 -7.23
C LYS A 673 11.13 -26.98 -6.93
N ALA A 674 12.40 -26.81 -7.32
CA ALA A 674 13.45 -27.79 -7.08
C ALA A 674 13.76 -28.00 -5.58
N GLU A 675 13.54 -26.97 -4.77
CA GLU A 675 13.68 -27.00 -3.30
C GLU A 675 12.46 -27.57 -2.57
N GLY A 676 11.43 -28.02 -3.31
CA GLY A 676 10.25 -28.69 -2.76
C GLY A 676 8.99 -27.83 -2.66
N GLY A 677 9.07 -26.55 -3.02
CA GLY A 677 7.91 -25.65 -3.00
C GLY A 677 6.87 -25.99 -4.06
N THR A 678 5.60 -25.99 -3.68
CA THR A 678 4.48 -26.22 -4.59
C THR A 678 4.02 -24.88 -5.18
N LEU A 679 4.34 -24.61 -6.44
CA LEU A 679 3.84 -23.43 -7.14
C LEU A 679 2.44 -23.67 -7.69
N TRP A 680 1.49 -22.83 -7.31
CA TRP A 680 0.25 -22.65 -8.05
C TRP A 680 0.32 -21.37 -8.88
N GLN A 681 -0.01 -21.45 -10.18
CA GLN A 681 -0.11 -20.29 -11.06
C GLN A 681 -1.53 -20.15 -11.60
N ALA A 682 -1.96 -18.90 -11.77
CA ALA A 682 -3.23 -18.59 -12.40
C ALA A 682 -3.24 -19.15 -13.84
N PRO A 683 -4.32 -19.83 -14.28
CA PRO A 683 -4.42 -20.42 -15.61
C PRO A 683 -4.74 -19.35 -16.68
N VAL A 684 -3.84 -18.38 -16.85
CA VAL A 684 -4.00 -17.23 -17.74
C VAL A 684 -3.28 -17.46 -19.07
N THR A 685 -3.87 -16.96 -20.17
CA THR A 685 -3.18 -16.92 -21.46
C THR A 685 -2.26 -15.70 -21.51
N LEU A 686 -0.96 -15.95 -21.69
CA LEU A 686 0.03 -14.88 -21.84
C LEU A 686 0.09 -14.42 -23.31
N PRO A 687 0.28 -13.11 -23.57
CA PRO A 687 0.59 -12.62 -24.92
C PRO A 687 1.82 -13.31 -25.51
N SER A 688 1.81 -13.52 -26.83
CA SER A 688 2.92 -14.20 -27.55
C SER A 688 4.15 -13.34 -27.80
N LYS A 689 4.04 -12.03 -27.57
CA LYS A 689 5.12 -11.03 -27.69
C LYS A 689 5.23 -10.25 -26.39
N GLY A 690 6.38 -9.61 -26.17
CA GLY A 690 6.67 -8.90 -24.93
C GLY A 690 7.11 -9.83 -23.79
N ALA A 691 7.30 -9.24 -22.62
CA ALA A 691 7.76 -9.93 -21.42
C ALA A 691 6.61 -10.09 -20.42
N PHE A 692 5.93 -11.24 -20.43
CA PHE A 692 4.81 -11.52 -19.53
C PHE A 692 5.08 -12.75 -18.65
N PHE A 693 4.63 -12.70 -17.40
CA PHE A 693 4.73 -13.82 -16.45
C PHE A 693 3.39 -14.05 -15.76
N ALA A 694 2.99 -15.31 -15.58
CA ALA A 694 1.71 -15.65 -14.97
C ALA A 694 1.76 -15.48 -13.43
N PRO A 695 0.78 -14.76 -12.83
CA PRO A 695 0.62 -14.65 -11.38
C PRO A 695 0.65 -15.99 -10.67
N GLY A 696 1.37 -16.11 -9.56
CA GLY A 696 1.44 -17.34 -8.78
C GLY A 696 1.77 -17.15 -7.31
N PHE A 697 1.64 -18.22 -6.54
CA PHE A 697 2.20 -18.29 -5.19
C PHE A 697 2.65 -19.70 -4.86
N PHE A 698 3.72 -19.81 -4.08
CA PHE A 698 4.19 -21.06 -3.52
C PHE A 698 3.48 -21.39 -2.22
N THR A 699 3.12 -22.66 -2.04
CA THR A 699 2.89 -23.30 -0.74
C THR A 699 3.99 -24.32 -0.46
N ASP A 700 3.99 -24.92 0.72
CA ASP A 700 4.95 -25.97 1.11
C ASP A 700 6.41 -25.51 1.00
N VAL A 701 6.63 -24.22 1.26
CA VAL A 701 7.96 -23.60 1.30
C VAL A 701 8.43 -23.47 2.73
N GLU A 702 9.63 -23.99 2.97
CA GLU A 702 10.29 -23.88 4.25
C GLU A 702 10.83 -22.45 4.42
N PRO A 703 10.97 -21.96 5.67
CA PRO A 703 11.55 -20.63 5.91
C PRO A 703 12.94 -20.42 5.31
N ALA A 704 13.71 -21.49 5.12
CA ALA A 704 15.06 -21.48 4.53
C ALA A 704 15.10 -21.67 3.00
N SER A 705 13.96 -21.81 2.34
CA SER A 705 13.90 -21.90 0.87
C SER A 705 14.33 -20.57 0.23
N THR A 706 14.98 -20.63 -0.93
CA THR A 706 15.49 -19.45 -1.66
C THR A 706 14.38 -18.45 -1.97
N VAL A 707 13.19 -18.92 -2.32
CA VAL A 707 12.02 -18.06 -2.60
C VAL A 707 11.46 -17.34 -1.36
N CYS A 708 11.80 -17.81 -0.16
CA CYS A 708 11.48 -17.14 1.11
C CYS A 708 12.55 -16.10 1.49
N GLU A 709 13.82 -16.34 1.17
CA GLU A 709 14.93 -15.46 1.55
C GLU A 709 15.25 -14.37 0.52
N VAL A 710 15.13 -14.69 -0.76
CA VAL A 710 15.53 -13.84 -1.88
C VAL A 710 14.30 -13.21 -2.54
N GLU A 711 14.41 -11.92 -2.87
CA GLU A 711 13.38 -11.19 -3.59
C GLU A 711 13.26 -11.71 -5.03
N ILE A 712 12.09 -12.26 -5.37
CA ILE A 712 11.75 -12.68 -6.73
C ILE A 712 11.59 -11.46 -7.64
N PHE A 713 10.99 -10.39 -7.12
CA PHE A 713 10.71 -9.13 -7.82
C PHE A 713 9.94 -9.35 -9.14
N GLY A 714 8.78 -9.98 -8.98
CA GLY A 714 7.88 -10.43 -10.02
C GLY A 714 6.58 -10.94 -9.38
N PRO A 715 5.59 -11.39 -10.17
CA PRO A 715 4.21 -11.58 -9.70
C PRO A 715 4.02 -12.92 -8.97
N VAL A 716 4.94 -13.24 -8.04
CA VAL A 716 4.99 -14.51 -7.30
C VAL A 716 5.15 -14.28 -5.80
N ALA A 717 4.23 -14.82 -5.01
CA ALA A 717 4.30 -14.85 -3.55
C ALA A 717 4.87 -16.16 -3.01
N THR A 718 5.25 -16.16 -1.73
CA THR A 718 5.38 -17.38 -0.92
C THR A 718 4.34 -17.38 0.19
N ALA A 719 3.81 -18.53 0.56
CA ALA A 719 2.86 -18.69 1.65
C ALA A 719 3.31 -19.76 2.65
N THR A 720 3.36 -19.39 3.93
CA THR A 720 3.70 -20.26 5.06
C THR A 720 2.69 -20.02 6.18
N THR A 721 2.41 -21.05 6.99
CA THR A 721 1.47 -20.92 8.12
C THR A 721 2.17 -20.59 9.43
N PHE A 722 1.39 -20.12 10.41
CA PHE A 722 1.81 -20.00 11.81
C PHE A 722 0.65 -20.36 12.75
N ARG A 723 0.94 -20.66 14.01
CA ARG A 723 -0.06 -21.02 15.04
C ARG A 723 -0.36 -19.87 15.98
N THR A 724 0.68 -19.17 16.42
CA THR A 724 0.58 -18.13 17.45
C THR A 724 1.11 -16.78 16.95
N PRO A 725 0.69 -15.65 17.55
CA PRO A 725 1.25 -14.33 17.23
C PRO A 725 2.78 -14.27 17.39
N ASP A 726 3.34 -14.94 18.41
CA ASP A 726 4.78 -14.99 18.64
C ASP A 726 5.53 -15.72 17.53
N GLU A 727 4.96 -16.82 17.01
CA GLU A 727 5.50 -17.53 15.85
C GLU A 727 5.41 -16.66 14.58
N ALA A 728 4.31 -15.93 14.37
CA ALA A 728 4.19 -14.99 13.27
C ALA A 728 5.28 -13.91 13.31
N ILE A 729 5.57 -13.34 14.50
CA ILE A 729 6.67 -12.39 14.69
C ILE A 729 8.02 -13.00 14.37
N ALA A 730 8.28 -14.23 14.84
CA ALA A 730 9.53 -14.93 14.56
C ALA A 730 9.73 -15.13 13.05
N LEU A 731 8.71 -15.60 12.34
CA LEU A 731 8.74 -15.80 10.89
C LEU A 731 8.86 -14.48 10.11
N ALA A 732 8.08 -13.46 10.48
CA ALA A 732 8.11 -12.15 9.84
C ALA A 732 9.51 -11.51 9.90
N ASN A 733 10.14 -11.59 11.08
CA ASN A 733 11.45 -11.02 11.37
C ASN A 733 12.62 -11.93 10.97
N ASN A 734 12.39 -13.19 10.58
CA ASN A 734 13.39 -14.12 10.06
C ASN A 734 13.76 -13.75 8.62
N THR A 735 14.44 -12.62 8.48
CA THR A 735 14.97 -12.10 7.22
C THR A 735 16.03 -11.04 7.53
N LYS A 736 16.98 -10.87 6.61
CA LYS A 736 17.95 -9.76 6.66
C LYS A 736 17.33 -8.39 6.32
N TYR A 737 16.12 -8.38 5.75
CA TYR A 737 15.39 -7.18 5.36
C TYR A 737 14.54 -6.60 6.51
N GLY A 738 13.96 -5.42 6.26
CA GLY A 738 12.99 -4.80 7.16
C GLY A 738 12.38 -3.52 6.57
N LEU A 739 11.80 -3.62 5.37
CA LEU A 739 11.26 -2.45 4.67
C LEU A 739 9.81 -2.12 5.08
N ALA A 740 8.87 -2.98 4.71
CA ALA A 740 7.46 -2.81 5.01
C ALA A 740 6.84 -4.11 5.54
N ALA A 741 5.65 -4.01 6.14
CA ALA A 741 4.83 -5.15 6.55
C ALA A 741 3.34 -4.80 6.51
N SER A 742 2.49 -5.81 6.36
CA SER A 742 1.04 -5.68 6.46
C SER A 742 0.51 -6.66 7.52
N VAL A 743 -0.39 -6.20 8.37
CA VAL A 743 -1.00 -6.96 9.47
C VAL A 743 -2.52 -6.91 9.35
N TRP A 744 -3.15 -8.07 9.29
CA TRP A 744 -4.61 -8.22 9.13
C TRP A 744 -5.22 -8.91 10.34
N SER A 745 -6.04 -8.18 11.08
CA SER A 745 -6.81 -8.64 12.24
C SER A 745 -7.91 -7.63 12.57
N GLU A 746 -9.10 -8.10 12.91
CA GLU A 746 -10.18 -7.22 13.40
C GLU A 746 -10.01 -6.87 14.90
N ASN A 747 -9.05 -7.48 15.59
CA ASN A 747 -8.72 -7.19 16.97
C ASN A 747 -7.65 -6.10 17.08
N ILE A 748 -8.06 -4.94 17.61
CA ILE A 748 -7.18 -3.77 17.79
C ILE A 748 -5.93 -4.06 18.64
N ASN A 749 -6.04 -4.87 19.70
CA ASN A 749 -4.92 -5.17 20.58
C ASN A 749 -3.88 -6.01 19.84
N LEU A 750 -4.34 -7.03 19.13
CA LEU A 750 -3.47 -7.92 18.35
C LEU A 750 -2.79 -7.16 17.21
N ALA A 751 -3.54 -6.39 16.43
CA ALA A 751 -3.01 -5.64 15.30
C ALA A 751 -1.93 -4.63 15.72
N LEU A 752 -2.17 -3.87 16.80
CA LEU A 752 -1.21 -2.89 17.30
C LEU A 752 0.02 -3.54 17.97
N ASP A 753 -0.15 -4.63 18.73
CA ASP A 753 0.99 -5.39 19.30
C ASP A 753 1.90 -5.91 18.20
N MET A 754 1.30 -6.51 17.16
CA MET A 754 2.04 -7.02 16.01
C MET A 754 2.79 -5.90 15.28
N ALA A 755 2.15 -4.76 15.03
CA ALA A 755 2.80 -3.63 14.37
C ALA A 755 4.01 -3.07 15.15
N ALA A 756 3.94 -3.06 16.48
CA ALA A 756 5.05 -2.67 17.33
C ALA A 756 6.23 -3.67 17.26
N ARG A 757 5.94 -4.97 17.14
CA ARG A 757 6.94 -6.05 17.25
C ARG A 757 7.58 -6.46 15.91
N VAL A 758 6.90 -6.27 14.79
CA VAL A 758 7.48 -6.50 13.45
C VAL A 758 8.59 -5.48 13.17
N LYS A 759 9.74 -5.94 12.68
CA LYS A 759 10.90 -5.11 12.34
C LYS A 759 10.83 -4.67 10.88
N ALA A 760 10.08 -3.60 10.67
CA ALA A 760 9.93 -2.92 9.38
C ALA A 760 9.83 -1.41 9.60
N GLY A 761 10.24 -0.61 8.61
CA GLY A 761 10.08 0.85 8.68
C GLY A 761 8.70 1.35 8.35
N VAL A 762 7.87 0.56 7.68
CA VAL A 762 6.44 0.84 7.47
C VAL A 762 5.60 -0.37 7.85
N VAL A 763 4.52 -0.16 8.58
CA VAL A 763 3.52 -1.20 8.88
C VAL A 763 2.13 -0.70 8.56
N TRP A 764 1.37 -1.47 7.79
CA TRP A 764 -0.03 -1.19 7.49
C TRP A 764 -0.94 -2.16 8.25
N ILE A 765 -1.91 -1.62 8.99
CA ILE A 765 -2.96 -2.43 9.64
C ILE A 765 -4.19 -2.45 8.73
N ASN A 766 -4.71 -3.65 8.45
CA ASN A 766 -5.88 -3.93 7.59
C ASN A 766 -5.84 -3.19 6.23
N SER A 767 -4.62 -3.00 5.73
CA SER A 767 -4.31 -2.29 4.49
C SER A 767 -2.90 -2.67 4.03
N THR A 768 -2.51 -2.24 2.83
CA THR A 768 -1.16 -2.43 2.28
C THR A 768 -0.89 -1.37 1.21
N ASN A 769 0.38 -1.14 0.87
CA ASN A 769 0.81 -0.23 -0.20
C ASN A 769 0.20 1.18 -0.12
N LEU A 770 -0.15 1.65 1.08
CA LEU A 770 -0.57 3.03 1.28
C LEU A 770 0.66 3.93 1.34
N LEU A 771 0.72 4.86 0.39
CA LEU A 771 1.77 5.85 0.24
C LEU A 771 1.14 7.26 0.30
N ASP A 772 1.81 8.18 0.99
CA ASP A 772 1.53 9.62 0.94
C ASP A 772 2.82 10.41 1.16
N ALA A 773 2.90 11.60 0.58
CA ALA A 773 4.06 12.46 0.73
C ALA A 773 4.32 12.93 2.17
N GLY A 774 3.31 12.92 3.03
CA GLY A 774 3.41 13.29 4.44
C GLY A 774 3.86 12.17 5.38
N ALA A 775 4.11 10.95 4.90
CA ALA A 775 4.63 9.85 5.70
C ALA A 775 6.01 9.43 5.20
N GLY A 776 6.96 9.29 6.13
CA GLY A 776 8.28 8.73 5.82
C GLY A 776 8.20 7.25 5.42
N PHE A 777 8.89 6.88 4.36
CA PHE A 777 9.09 5.49 3.94
C PHE A 777 10.59 5.17 4.01
N GLY A 778 10.96 4.01 4.56
CA GLY A 778 12.31 3.49 4.37
C GLY A 778 12.68 2.28 5.22
N GLY A 779 13.86 1.73 4.98
CA GLY A 779 14.28 0.42 5.49
C GLY A 779 14.80 0.35 6.93
N TYR A 780 14.80 -0.87 7.46
CA TYR A 780 15.60 -1.37 8.58
C TYR A 780 16.63 -2.37 8.02
N ARG A 781 17.71 -2.63 8.77
CA ARG A 781 18.69 -3.70 8.45
C ARG A 781 19.22 -3.55 7.00
N GLU A 782 19.27 -4.63 6.23
CA GLU A 782 19.75 -4.62 4.84
C GLU A 782 18.77 -4.04 3.82
N SER A 783 17.57 -3.62 4.25
CA SER A 783 16.71 -2.76 3.43
C SER A 783 17.21 -1.31 3.39
N GLY A 784 18.30 -0.99 4.10
CA GLY A 784 18.99 0.29 4.05
C GLY A 784 18.61 1.22 5.20
N TYR A 785 18.92 2.50 5.04
CA TYR A 785 18.75 3.54 6.04
C TYR A 785 18.54 4.92 5.39
N GLY A 786 17.93 5.82 6.17
CA GLY A 786 17.32 7.04 5.66
C GLY A 786 15.81 6.89 5.57
N ARG A 787 15.11 7.99 5.29
CA ARG A 787 13.66 8.00 5.02
C ARG A 787 13.37 8.90 3.84
N GLU A 788 12.30 8.59 3.11
CA GLU A 788 11.78 9.38 1.99
C GLU A 788 10.34 9.79 2.25
N GLY A 789 10.02 11.07 2.01
CA GLY A 789 8.73 11.64 2.41
C GLY A 789 8.65 12.02 3.89
N GLY A 790 7.57 12.71 4.24
CA GLY A 790 7.35 13.26 5.57
C GLY A 790 8.37 14.31 6.00
N ARG A 791 8.32 14.67 7.28
CA ARG A 791 9.32 15.55 7.91
C ARG A 791 10.67 14.84 8.03
N GLU A 792 10.62 13.53 8.24
CA GLU A 792 11.74 12.64 8.45
C GLU A 792 12.65 12.62 7.22
N GLY A 793 12.08 12.50 6.02
CA GLY A 793 12.86 12.49 4.79
C GLY A 793 13.47 13.85 4.42
N LEU A 794 12.93 14.97 4.92
CA LEU A 794 13.56 16.28 4.71
C LEU A 794 14.90 16.39 5.45
N TYR A 795 15.02 15.79 6.64
CA TYR A 795 16.29 15.73 7.36
C TYR A 795 17.38 15.03 6.55
N GLU A 796 17.04 14.12 5.63
CA GLU A 796 18.03 13.45 4.78
C GLU A 796 18.70 14.39 3.77
N TYR A 797 18.05 15.51 3.44
CA TYR A 797 18.55 16.55 2.53
C TYR A 797 19.06 17.80 3.24
N LEU A 798 19.13 17.75 4.56
CA LEU A 798 19.67 18.78 5.43
C LEU A 798 20.89 18.25 6.21
N THR A 799 21.73 19.16 6.68
CA THR A 799 22.79 18.86 7.64
C THR A 799 22.87 19.97 8.68
N ALA A 800 23.25 19.60 9.90
CA ALA A 800 23.29 20.56 11.00
C ALA A 800 24.40 21.59 10.75
N ASP A 801 24.09 22.87 10.97
CA ASP A 801 25.01 23.97 10.69
C ASP A 801 26.29 23.90 11.51
N TRP A 802 26.23 23.31 12.70
CA TRP A 802 27.39 23.10 13.54
C TRP A 802 28.35 22.05 12.94
N GLU A 803 27.86 20.97 12.30
CA GLU A 803 28.70 19.94 11.67
C GLU A 803 29.48 20.51 10.46
N LYS A 804 28.83 21.37 9.67
CA LYS A 804 29.44 22.07 8.55
C LYS A 804 30.56 23.03 8.94
N ARG A 805 30.48 23.59 10.15
CA ARG A 805 31.43 24.58 10.67
C ARG A 805 32.57 23.97 11.49
N LEU A 806 32.56 22.64 11.69
CA LEU A 806 33.65 21.99 12.41
C LEU A 806 34.97 22.14 11.66
N PRO A 807 36.04 22.59 12.34
CA PRO A 807 37.36 22.66 11.72
C PRO A 807 37.93 21.26 11.50
N THR A 808 38.77 21.12 10.47
CA THR A 808 39.62 19.93 10.32
C THR A 808 40.47 19.77 11.58
N GLY A 809 40.43 18.58 12.19
CA GLY A 809 41.26 18.28 13.36
C GLY A 809 42.74 18.20 12.99
N LYS A 810 43.60 18.30 14.01
CA LYS A 810 45.01 17.92 13.84
C LYS A 810 45.07 16.43 13.53
N ALA A 811 46.00 16.02 12.67
CA ALA A 811 46.25 14.60 12.42
C ALA A 811 46.52 13.91 13.76
N GLU A 812 45.56 13.10 14.20
CA GLU A 812 45.63 12.40 15.47
C GLU A 812 46.59 11.22 15.29
N GLN A 813 47.68 11.21 16.04
CA GLN A 813 48.62 10.09 15.97
C GLN A 813 47.95 8.86 16.58
N ALA A 814 47.69 7.86 15.73
CA ALA A 814 47.13 6.58 16.13
C ALA A 814 47.87 6.02 17.35
N PHE A 815 47.17 5.92 18.47
CA PHE A 815 47.74 5.36 19.68
C PHE A 815 47.67 3.84 19.61
N LYS A 816 48.85 3.20 19.61
CA LYS A 816 48.98 1.74 19.63
C LYS A 816 49.44 1.29 21.02
N PRO A 817 48.55 0.64 21.80
CA PRO A 817 48.93 0.06 23.08
C PRO A 817 50.08 -0.95 22.95
N SER A 818 51.10 -0.84 23.80
CA SER A 818 52.16 -1.85 23.90
C SER A 818 51.71 -3.00 24.81
N ALA A 819 51.78 -4.24 24.31
CA ALA A 819 51.55 -5.46 25.10
C ALA A 819 52.69 -5.80 26.07
N ALA A 820 53.77 -5.02 26.06
CA ALA A 820 54.82 -5.03 27.08
C ALA A 820 54.63 -3.81 27.99
N PRO A 821 54.00 -3.95 29.17
CA PRO A 821 53.90 -2.86 30.13
C PRO A 821 55.29 -2.51 30.67
N ASP A 822 55.57 -1.23 30.80
CA ASP A 822 56.86 -0.73 31.31
C ASP A 822 57.08 -1.17 32.77
N GLY A 823 57.97 -2.15 32.97
CA GLY A 823 58.18 -2.81 34.27
C GLY A 823 59.08 -2.07 35.25
N GLU A 824 59.79 -1.03 34.81
CA GLU A 824 60.78 -0.29 35.62
C GLU A 824 60.31 1.09 36.10
N ALA A 825 59.18 1.60 35.60
CA ALA A 825 58.68 2.93 35.93
C ALA A 825 57.86 2.95 37.24
N LYS A 826 58.21 3.85 38.16
CA LYS A 826 57.46 4.06 39.43
C LYS A 826 56.06 4.63 39.12
N MET A 827 55.02 3.95 39.62
CA MET A 827 53.63 4.44 39.53
C MET A 827 53.43 5.71 40.36
N ALA A 828 52.81 6.74 39.76
CA ALA A 828 52.62 8.07 40.36
C ALA A 828 51.68 8.07 41.58
N LEU A 829 50.58 7.30 41.50
CA LEU A 829 49.57 7.19 42.54
C LEU A 829 49.98 6.10 43.53
N GLY A 830 50.73 6.52 44.56
CA GLY A 830 51.34 5.69 45.60
C GLY A 830 50.68 4.33 45.88
N GLY A 831 51.48 3.27 45.70
CA GLY A 831 51.21 1.91 46.16
C GLY A 831 52.00 0.87 45.37
N SER A 832 52.55 -0.14 46.06
CA SER A 832 53.18 -1.34 45.48
C SER A 832 52.17 -2.33 44.86
N ILE A 833 50.99 -1.86 44.46
CA ILE A 833 49.80 -2.69 44.17
C ILE A 833 49.37 -2.49 42.72
N ASP A 834 49.11 -3.60 42.04
CA ASP A 834 48.60 -3.67 40.67
C ASP A 834 47.25 -2.92 40.53
N ARG A 835 47.22 -1.90 39.66
CA ARG A 835 46.03 -1.13 39.27
C ARG A 835 45.64 -1.36 37.81
N THR A 836 45.55 -2.62 37.41
CA THR A 836 45.07 -3.00 36.07
C THR A 836 43.54 -2.99 36.00
N VAL A 837 42.98 -2.06 35.21
CA VAL A 837 41.54 -2.03 34.92
C VAL A 837 41.16 -3.10 33.89
N LYS A 838 39.95 -3.61 34.03
CA LYS A 838 39.36 -4.66 33.19
C LYS A 838 38.42 -4.05 32.14
N ASN A 839 37.83 -4.86 31.27
CA ASN A 839 36.64 -4.46 30.52
C ASN A 839 35.42 -4.45 31.44
N TYR A 840 34.33 -3.81 31.02
CA TYR A 840 33.02 -3.90 31.67
C TYR A 840 32.02 -4.50 30.69
N ILE A 841 31.63 -5.77 30.89
CA ILE A 841 30.83 -6.54 29.94
C ILE A 841 29.71 -7.25 30.69
N GLY A 842 28.46 -7.00 30.31
CA GLY A 842 27.32 -7.69 30.90
C GLY A 842 27.10 -7.37 32.39
N GLY A 843 27.38 -6.15 32.83
CA GLY A 843 27.17 -5.73 34.23
C GLY A 843 28.23 -6.24 35.20
N LYS A 844 29.43 -6.53 34.71
CA LYS A 844 30.57 -6.96 35.53
C LYS A 844 31.89 -6.64 34.88
N GLN A 845 32.93 -6.56 35.69
CA GLN A 845 34.29 -6.44 35.19
C GLN A 845 34.79 -7.78 34.61
N ALA A 846 35.33 -7.76 33.39
CA ALA A 846 35.82 -8.93 32.66
C ALA A 846 37.28 -8.72 32.22
N ARG A 847 38.14 -9.72 32.44
CA ARG A 847 39.51 -9.67 31.95
C ARG A 847 39.52 -9.62 30.40
N PRO A 848 40.45 -8.88 29.77
CA PRO A 848 40.63 -8.98 28.33
C PRO A 848 40.96 -10.43 27.96
N ASP A 849 40.29 -10.96 26.95
CA ASP A 849 40.41 -12.36 26.53
C ASP A 849 41.86 -12.75 26.19
N GLY A 850 42.58 -11.85 25.51
CA GLY A 850 44.00 -12.05 25.17
C GLY A 850 44.96 -12.00 26.37
N GLY A 851 44.49 -11.59 27.55
CA GLY A 851 45.28 -11.50 28.78
C GLY A 851 46.28 -10.34 28.85
N TYR A 852 46.47 -9.58 27.77
CA TYR A 852 47.41 -8.45 27.73
C TYR A 852 46.83 -7.18 28.36
N SER A 853 47.70 -6.39 28.97
CA SER A 853 47.45 -5.02 29.42
C SER A 853 48.54 -4.09 28.88
N TYR A 854 48.25 -2.79 28.86
CA TYR A 854 49.20 -1.73 28.51
C TYR A 854 49.27 -0.67 29.60
N SER A 855 50.44 -0.04 29.72
CA SER A 855 50.65 1.08 30.65
C SER A 855 49.90 2.33 30.18
N VAL A 856 49.13 2.93 31.09
CA VAL A 856 48.45 4.19 30.87
C VAL A 856 49.32 5.31 31.43
N VAL A 857 49.69 6.24 30.54
CA VAL A 857 50.58 7.35 30.85
C VAL A 857 49.75 8.61 31.09
N GLY A 858 49.92 9.20 32.27
CA GLY A 858 49.28 10.44 32.68
C GLY A 858 50.19 11.65 32.52
N LYS A 859 49.91 12.67 33.33
CA LYS A 859 50.61 13.94 33.36
C LYS A 859 52.12 13.76 33.54
N GLY A 860 52.90 14.46 32.72
CA GLY A 860 54.37 14.46 32.81
C GLY A 860 55.03 13.12 32.44
N GLY A 861 54.32 12.23 31.75
CA GLY A 861 54.88 10.95 31.30
C GLY A 861 54.86 9.84 32.36
N GLN A 862 54.18 10.05 33.49
CA GLN A 862 54.15 9.09 34.59
C GLN A 862 53.13 7.98 34.34
N ILE A 863 53.43 6.76 34.77
CA ILE A 863 52.46 5.65 34.71
C ILE A 863 51.48 5.78 35.87
N ILE A 864 50.19 5.83 35.54
CA ILE A 864 49.10 6.06 36.50
C ILE A 864 48.21 4.82 36.69
N GLY A 865 48.36 3.81 35.83
CA GLY A 865 47.64 2.54 35.88
C GLY A 865 47.91 1.69 34.63
N GLN A 866 47.17 0.58 34.50
CA GLN A 866 47.17 -0.23 33.28
C GLN A 866 45.73 -0.50 32.83
N ALA A 867 45.53 -0.72 31.52
CA ALA A 867 44.25 -1.11 30.95
C ALA A 867 44.40 -2.33 30.03
N GLY A 868 43.34 -3.10 29.85
CA GLY A 868 43.36 -4.30 29.00
C GLY A 868 43.52 -3.96 27.51
N ILE A 869 44.29 -4.77 26.78
CA ILE A 869 44.31 -4.76 25.31
C ILE A 869 43.28 -5.78 24.83
N SER A 870 42.08 -5.30 24.53
CA SER A 870 41.00 -6.16 24.06
C SER A 870 41.15 -6.58 22.61
N ASN A 871 40.49 -7.67 22.26
CA ASN A 871 40.51 -8.26 20.93
C ASN A 871 39.08 -8.48 20.37
N ARG A 872 38.98 -9.21 19.26
CA ARG A 872 37.69 -9.55 18.63
C ARG A 872 36.77 -10.40 19.52
N LYS A 873 37.31 -11.25 20.40
CA LYS A 873 36.52 -12.06 21.32
C LYS A 873 35.89 -11.20 22.42
N ASP A 874 36.58 -10.18 22.90
CA ASP A 874 36.01 -9.21 23.85
C ASP A 874 34.84 -8.43 23.24
N ILE A 875 34.99 -7.94 22.00
CA ILE A 875 33.88 -7.30 21.26
C ILE A 875 32.72 -8.27 21.08
N ARG A 876 32.97 -9.52 20.67
CA ARG A 876 31.92 -10.54 20.57
C ARG A 876 31.19 -10.73 21.91
N ASN A 877 31.92 -10.87 23.01
CA ASN A 877 31.31 -11.06 24.33
C ASN A 877 30.48 -9.82 24.74
N ALA A 878 30.93 -8.62 24.40
CA ALA A 878 30.21 -7.37 24.66
C ALA A 878 28.92 -7.26 23.81
N VAL A 879 28.98 -7.63 22.52
CA VAL A 879 27.81 -7.66 21.64
C VAL A 879 26.82 -8.74 22.10
N GLU A 880 27.28 -9.94 22.45
CA GLU A 880 26.43 -10.99 23.03
C GLU A 880 25.72 -10.52 24.31
N ALA A 881 26.41 -9.77 25.18
CA ALA A 881 25.82 -9.18 26.37
C ALA A 881 24.78 -8.10 26.02
N ALA A 882 25.08 -7.23 25.04
CA ALA A 882 24.17 -6.20 24.56
C ALA A 882 22.91 -6.77 23.88
N ALA A 883 23.05 -7.88 23.15
CA ALA A 883 21.95 -8.61 22.54
C ALA A 883 21.04 -9.24 23.61
N LYS A 884 21.63 -9.89 24.64
CA LYS A 884 20.90 -10.45 25.78
C LYS A 884 20.16 -9.40 26.60
N ALA A 885 20.67 -8.16 26.64
CA ALA A 885 20.02 -7.01 27.28
C ALA A 885 18.93 -6.34 26.41
N GLY A 886 18.38 -7.05 25.40
CA GLY A 886 17.37 -6.53 24.49
C GLY A 886 16.09 -6.00 25.15
N SER A 887 15.75 -6.49 26.35
CA SER A 887 14.61 -6.00 27.13
C SER A 887 14.69 -4.52 27.48
N TRP A 888 15.88 -3.91 27.50
CA TRP A 888 16.06 -2.48 27.73
C TRP A 888 15.29 -1.61 26.72
N GLY A 889 15.19 -2.05 25.46
CA GLY A 889 14.40 -1.34 24.45
C GLY A 889 12.89 -1.32 24.74
N GLY A 890 12.40 -2.29 25.53
CA GLY A 890 11.01 -2.39 25.98
C GLY A 890 10.75 -1.81 27.37
N VAL A 891 11.79 -1.41 28.11
CA VAL A 891 11.64 -0.69 29.39
C VAL A 891 10.96 0.65 29.12
N THR A 892 10.04 1.07 30.00
CA THR A 892 9.37 2.37 29.82
C THR A 892 10.37 3.51 29.80
N ALA A 893 10.08 4.55 29.02
CA ALA A 893 10.92 5.72 28.92
C ALA A 893 11.18 6.39 30.29
N HIS A 894 10.17 6.37 31.18
CA HIS A 894 10.28 6.84 32.56
C HIS A 894 11.31 6.05 33.37
N ASN A 895 11.28 4.72 33.31
CA ASN A 895 12.22 3.88 34.05
C ASN A 895 13.65 4.05 33.52
N ARG A 896 13.82 4.23 32.20
CA ARG A 896 15.13 4.60 31.63
C ARG A 896 15.62 5.95 32.16
N ALA A 897 14.72 6.94 32.25
CA ALA A 897 15.04 8.24 32.84
C ALA A 897 15.51 8.11 34.30
N GLN A 898 14.83 7.30 35.12
CA GLN A 898 15.22 7.06 36.52
C GLN A 898 16.64 6.48 36.65
N VAL A 899 16.96 5.44 35.87
CA VAL A 899 18.31 4.86 35.83
C VAL A 899 19.36 5.91 35.46
N LEU A 900 19.06 6.77 34.49
CA LEU A 900 19.95 7.87 34.11
C LEU A 900 20.06 8.96 35.18
N TYR A 901 19.00 9.25 35.94
CA TYR A 901 19.06 10.15 37.09
C TYR A 901 19.94 9.56 38.20
N TYR A 902 19.82 8.27 38.51
CA TYR A 902 20.71 7.59 39.45
C TYR A 902 22.16 7.59 38.97
N LEU A 903 22.40 7.50 37.65
CA LEU A 903 23.74 7.68 37.07
C LEU A 903 24.31 9.06 37.37
N GLY A 904 23.50 10.10 37.23
CA GLY A 904 23.89 11.48 37.56
C GLY A 904 24.17 11.66 39.04
N GLU A 905 23.29 11.16 39.90
CA GLU A 905 23.43 11.22 41.37
C GLU A 905 24.72 10.53 41.84
N ASN A 906 24.95 9.29 41.40
CA ASN A 906 26.11 8.52 41.81
C ASN A 906 27.42 9.05 41.20
N LEU A 907 27.38 9.61 39.99
CA LEU A 907 28.54 10.31 39.44
C LEU A 907 28.86 11.55 40.28
N SER A 908 27.84 12.36 40.62
CA SER A 908 27.99 13.57 41.44
C SER A 908 28.60 13.26 42.81
N ALA A 909 28.22 12.14 43.43
CA ALA A 909 28.78 11.72 44.72
C ALA A 909 30.29 11.43 44.66
N ARG A 910 30.85 11.18 43.47
CA ARG A 910 32.27 10.87 43.24
C ARG A 910 33.02 12.01 42.54
N GLN A 911 32.49 13.23 42.54
CA GLN A 911 33.08 14.38 41.85
C GLN A 911 34.58 14.58 42.10
N ALA A 912 35.00 14.65 43.36
CA ALA A 912 36.40 14.92 43.72
C ALA A 912 37.37 13.85 43.15
N GLU A 913 36.91 12.61 43.05
CA GLU A 913 37.70 11.51 42.49
C GLU A 913 37.88 11.64 40.98
N PHE A 914 36.80 11.93 40.25
CA PHE A 914 36.84 12.10 38.80
C PHE A 914 37.63 13.35 38.39
N GLU A 915 37.47 14.47 39.11
CA GLU A 915 38.24 15.69 38.85
C GLU A 915 39.75 15.47 39.05
N ALA A 916 40.13 14.77 40.12
CA ALA A 916 41.53 14.43 40.37
C ALA A 916 42.10 13.52 39.28
N LEU A 917 41.35 12.48 38.87
CA LEU A 917 41.77 11.58 37.82
C LEU A 917 41.82 12.27 36.44
N LEU A 918 40.95 13.23 36.17
CA LEU A 918 40.99 14.04 34.94
C LEU A 918 42.29 14.83 34.84
N VAL A 919 42.68 15.53 35.92
CA VAL A 919 43.95 16.26 36.00
C VAL A 919 45.13 15.31 35.80
N GLU A 920 45.10 14.16 36.47
CA GLU A 920 46.21 13.20 36.44
C GLU A 920 46.33 12.49 35.08
N SER A 921 45.21 12.11 34.47
CA SER A 921 45.21 11.37 33.21
C SER A 921 45.49 12.26 32.00
N THR A 922 44.98 13.48 31.97
CA THR A 922 45.06 14.35 30.77
C THR A 922 46.09 15.48 30.91
N GLY A 923 46.53 15.80 32.14
CA GLY A 923 47.43 16.91 32.41
C GLY A 923 46.77 18.29 32.40
N ILE A 924 45.45 18.39 32.26
CA ILE A 924 44.71 19.66 32.29
C ILE A 924 44.70 20.29 33.69
N SER A 925 44.28 21.56 33.76
CA SER A 925 44.14 22.26 35.05
C SER A 925 42.96 21.73 35.86
N ALA A 926 43.03 21.82 37.19
CA ALA A 926 41.92 21.44 38.08
C ALA A 926 40.62 22.18 37.75
N LYS A 927 40.72 23.46 37.33
CA LYS A 927 39.57 24.24 36.87
C LYS A 927 38.92 23.61 35.63
N THR A 928 39.73 23.28 34.62
CA THR A 928 39.24 22.65 33.38
C THR A 928 38.65 21.27 33.64
N ALA A 929 39.25 20.49 34.55
CA ALA A 929 38.71 19.20 34.98
C ALA A 929 37.34 19.34 35.65
N ALA A 930 37.17 20.32 36.55
CA ALA A 930 35.89 20.61 37.19
C ALA A 930 34.83 21.07 36.17
N GLU A 931 35.21 21.87 35.17
CA GLU A 931 34.32 22.30 34.08
C GLU A 931 33.89 21.11 33.19
N GLU A 932 34.80 20.22 32.83
CA GLU A 932 34.50 18.99 32.07
C GLU A 932 33.54 18.09 32.87
N PHE A 933 33.84 17.84 34.14
CA PHE A 933 33.00 17.02 35.03
C PHE A 933 31.59 17.62 35.18
N ALA A 934 31.48 18.91 35.51
CA ALA A 934 30.20 19.58 35.68
C ALA A 934 29.37 19.54 34.38
N THR A 935 30.02 19.66 33.22
CA THR A 935 29.35 19.55 31.92
C THR A 935 28.88 18.11 31.68
N ALA A 936 29.70 17.10 31.97
CA ALA A 936 29.33 15.69 31.83
C ALA A 936 28.13 15.34 32.73
N LEU A 937 28.15 15.81 33.98
CA LEU A 937 27.03 15.65 34.91
C LEU A 937 25.75 16.30 34.38
N ARG A 938 25.83 17.52 33.84
CA ARG A 938 24.70 18.19 33.19
C ARG A 938 24.18 17.43 31.96
N ARG A 939 25.06 16.79 31.19
CA ARG A 939 24.67 15.96 30.03
C ARG A 939 23.86 14.75 30.46
N ILE A 940 24.22 14.10 31.57
CA ILE A 940 23.44 13.01 32.15
C ILE A 940 22.01 13.46 32.46
N PHE A 941 21.87 14.53 33.25
CA PHE A 941 20.56 15.05 33.63
C PHE A 941 19.72 15.49 32.42
N TYR A 942 20.35 16.04 31.39
CA TYR A 942 19.66 16.42 30.16
C TYR A 942 19.08 15.20 29.42
N TYR A 943 19.88 14.15 29.20
CA TYR A 943 19.39 12.97 28.48
C TYR A 943 18.46 12.10 29.32
N ALA A 944 18.62 12.10 30.65
CA ALA A 944 17.61 11.58 31.57
C ALA A 944 16.28 12.29 31.34
N ALA A 945 16.28 13.62 31.33
CA ALA A 945 15.07 14.42 31.10
C ALA A 945 14.44 14.21 29.71
N GLN A 946 15.24 13.95 28.67
CA GLN A 946 14.75 13.70 27.31
C GLN A 946 14.22 12.29 27.09
N SER A 947 14.54 11.33 27.96
CA SER A 947 14.24 9.91 27.75
C SER A 947 12.76 9.62 27.46
N ASP A 948 11.87 10.37 28.09
CA ASP A 948 10.40 10.28 27.98
C ASP A 948 9.73 11.53 27.38
N LYS A 949 10.50 12.35 26.66
CA LYS A 949 10.01 13.62 26.03
C LYS A 949 10.41 13.74 24.55
N TYR A 950 10.93 12.67 23.97
CA TYR A 950 11.27 12.61 22.54
C TYR A 950 10.20 11.84 21.78
N ASP A 951 9.04 12.49 21.66
CA ASP A 951 7.84 11.89 21.08
C ASP A 951 7.98 11.61 19.58
N GLY A 952 7.22 10.61 19.12
CA GLY A 952 6.92 10.44 17.70
C GLY A 952 5.97 11.53 17.18
N ALA A 953 5.42 11.31 15.99
CA ALA A 953 4.44 12.21 15.38
C ALA A 953 3.21 11.44 14.86
N VAL A 954 2.10 12.14 14.70
CA VAL A 954 0.90 11.63 14.03
C VAL A 954 0.68 12.44 12.76
N HIS A 955 0.79 11.80 11.62
CA HIS A 955 0.62 12.42 10.31
C HIS A 955 -0.80 12.16 9.78
N SER A 956 -1.45 13.22 9.30
CA SER A 956 -2.73 13.14 8.58
C SER A 956 -2.46 12.93 7.10
N THR A 957 -2.56 11.68 6.64
CA THR A 957 -2.11 11.26 5.30
C THR A 957 -3.28 11.03 4.34
N LYS A 958 -3.93 9.86 4.41
CA LYS A 958 -5.11 9.51 3.60
C LYS A 958 -6.39 9.59 4.43
N SER A 959 -7.52 9.80 3.77
CA SER A 959 -8.82 9.72 4.43
C SER A 959 -9.00 8.36 5.11
N ARG A 960 -9.62 8.37 6.29
CA ARG A 960 -9.85 7.20 7.15
C ARG A 960 -8.59 6.52 7.70
N HIS A 961 -7.44 7.17 7.62
CA HIS A 961 -6.19 6.69 8.19
C HIS A 961 -5.47 7.81 8.94
N VAL A 962 -4.72 7.42 9.96
CA VAL A 962 -3.62 8.23 10.48
C VAL A 962 -2.34 7.41 10.43
N THR A 963 -1.21 8.09 10.29
CA THR A 963 0.10 7.44 10.25
C THR A 963 0.88 7.85 11.50
N LEU A 964 1.20 6.88 12.35
CA LEU A 964 1.98 7.07 13.57
C LEU A 964 3.46 6.91 13.23
N ALA A 965 4.21 8.01 13.21
CA ALA A 965 5.66 8.03 13.06
C ALA A 965 6.32 7.80 14.43
N MET A 966 6.62 6.53 14.72
CA MET A 966 7.18 6.08 16.00
C MET A 966 8.71 6.10 15.96
N ASN A 967 9.33 6.66 17.00
CA ASN A 967 10.78 6.58 17.21
C ASN A 967 11.12 5.24 17.88
N GLU A 968 11.86 4.37 17.20
CA GLU A 968 12.36 3.11 17.75
C GLU A 968 13.88 3.14 17.93
N PRO A 969 14.44 2.49 18.97
CA PRO A 969 15.88 2.29 19.04
C PRO A 969 16.41 1.49 17.85
N TRP A 970 17.68 1.69 17.50
CA TRP A 970 18.41 0.85 16.55
C TRP A 970 18.52 -0.59 17.08
N GLY A 971 18.94 -0.72 18.33
CA GLY A 971 19.23 -2.01 18.95
C GLY A 971 20.57 -1.99 19.67
N VAL A 972 21.55 -2.72 19.15
CA VAL A 972 22.95 -2.66 19.59
C VAL A 972 23.68 -1.59 18.80
N VAL A 973 24.22 -0.59 19.51
CA VAL A 973 24.99 0.51 18.93
C VAL A 973 26.45 0.41 19.35
N GLY A 974 27.34 0.31 18.37
CA GLY A 974 28.77 0.48 18.62
C GLY A 974 29.11 1.97 18.75
N ILE A 975 29.89 2.36 19.75
CA ILE A 975 30.31 3.75 19.94
C ILE A 975 31.81 3.79 20.17
N VAL A 976 32.53 4.53 19.34
CA VAL A 976 33.98 4.70 19.44
C VAL A 976 34.26 6.16 19.77
N CYS A 977 34.81 6.38 20.96
CA CYS A 977 35.04 7.71 21.53
C CYS A 977 36.43 8.24 21.17
N PRO A 978 36.60 9.57 21.12
CA PRO A 978 37.89 10.18 20.83
C PRO A 978 38.77 10.28 22.10
N ASP A 979 39.99 10.80 21.94
CA ASP A 979 40.90 11.04 23.06
C ASP A 979 40.66 12.39 23.78
N ASP A 980 40.02 13.37 23.13
CA ASP A 980 39.74 14.68 23.72
C ASP A 980 38.50 14.68 24.62
N GLN A 981 38.60 15.42 25.74
CA GLN A 981 37.56 15.51 26.79
C GLN A 981 36.96 14.13 27.12
N PRO A 982 37.79 13.14 27.47
CA PRO A 982 37.45 11.72 27.40
C PRO A 982 36.26 11.32 28.28
N LEU A 983 36.00 12.01 29.40
CA LEU A 983 34.80 11.76 30.20
C LEU A 983 33.57 12.36 29.54
N LEU A 984 33.64 13.63 29.14
CA LEU A 984 32.52 14.35 28.57
C LEU A 984 32.10 13.81 27.20
N ALA A 985 33.06 13.47 26.33
CA ALA A 985 32.81 12.89 25.01
C ALA A 985 32.12 11.52 25.13
N PHE A 986 32.61 10.66 26.03
CA PHE A 986 32.00 9.36 26.32
C PHE A 986 30.54 9.52 26.74
N ILE A 987 30.28 10.39 27.73
CA ILE A 987 28.93 10.67 28.21
C ILE A 987 28.03 11.27 27.13
N SER A 988 28.56 12.18 26.31
CA SER A 988 27.79 12.86 25.26
C SER A 988 27.38 11.93 24.12
N LEU A 989 28.15 10.87 23.87
CA LEU A 989 27.85 9.85 22.86
C LEU A 989 26.98 8.71 23.41
N VAL A 990 27.30 8.17 24.60
CA VAL A 990 26.63 6.97 25.13
C VAL A 990 25.21 7.25 25.62
N LEU A 991 24.99 8.37 26.31
CA LEU A 991 23.70 8.64 26.95
C LEU A 991 22.52 8.88 26.02
N PRO A 992 22.61 9.62 24.90
CA PRO A 992 21.47 9.73 24.00
C PRO A 992 21.05 8.36 23.45
N ALA A 993 22.01 7.45 23.23
CA ALA A 993 21.71 6.10 22.76
C ALA A 993 20.91 5.31 23.81
N ILE A 994 21.39 5.20 25.05
CA ILE A 994 20.69 4.41 26.07
C ILE A 994 19.39 5.07 26.56
N ALA A 995 19.30 6.41 26.53
CA ALA A 995 18.05 7.15 26.81
C ALA A 995 16.92 6.74 25.86
N MET A 996 17.25 6.51 24.58
CA MET A 996 16.32 6.06 23.55
C MET A 996 16.10 4.54 23.53
N GLY A 997 16.69 3.78 24.46
CA GLY A 997 16.48 2.33 24.59
C GLY A 997 17.49 1.46 23.84
N ASN A 998 18.58 2.04 23.32
CA ASN A 998 19.66 1.25 22.72
C ASN A 998 20.54 0.59 23.79
N ARG A 999 21.23 -0.49 23.42
CA ARG A 999 22.33 -1.07 24.20
C ARG A 999 23.63 -0.72 23.50
N VAL A 1000 24.66 -0.37 24.26
CA VAL A 1000 25.90 0.21 23.73
C VAL A 1000 27.08 -0.73 23.98
N VAL A 1001 27.91 -0.90 22.95
CA VAL A 1001 29.28 -1.40 23.07
C VAL A 1001 30.23 -0.24 22.77
N ALA A 1002 30.81 0.32 23.83
CA ALA A 1002 31.64 1.50 23.77
C ALA A 1002 33.14 1.15 23.82
N VAL A 1003 33.91 1.78 22.94
CA VAL A 1003 35.38 1.80 22.96
C VAL A 1003 35.79 3.19 23.43
N PRO A 1004 36.28 3.34 24.68
CA PRO A 1004 36.69 4.63 25.21
C PRO A 1004 38.04 5.06 24.64
N SER A 1005 38.50 6.27 25.02
CA SER A 1005 39.86 6.72 24.72
C SER A 1005 40.90 5.67 25.13
N ALA A 1006 41.77 5.31 24.20
CA ALA A 1006 42.88 4.39 24.47
C ALA A 1006 44.01 5.07 25.25
N ARG A 1007 44.08 6.41 25.24
CA ARG A 1007 45.04 7.18 26.04
C ARG A 1007 44.58 7.40 27.47
N HIS A 1008 43.27 7.57 27.67
CA HIS A 1008 42.68 7.90 28.96
C HIS A 1008 41.63 6.87 29.44
N PRO A 1009 41.87 5.56 29.34
CA PRO A 1009 40.85 4.53 29.61
C PRO A 1009 40.43 4.47 31.09
N LEU A 1010 41.31 4.91 32.01
CA LEU A 1010 41.06 4.86 33.45
C LEU A 1010 39.89 5.75 33.88
N LEU A 1011 39.65 6.86 33.17
CA LEU A 1011 38.54 7.76 33.46
C LEU A 1011 37.19 7.08 33.27
N VAL A 1012 37.05 6.37 32.14
CA VAL A 1012 35.85 5.60 31.85
C VAL A 1012 35.80 4.34 32.71
N ALA A 1013 36.94 3.74 33.06
CA ALA A 1013 36.95 2.59 33.97
C ALA A 1013 36.41 2.91 35.37
N ASN A 1014 36.61 4.14 35.86
CA ASN A 1014 36.01 4.57 37.12
C ASN A 1014 34.47 4.66 37.07
N LEU A 1015 33.88 4.79 35.87
CA LEU A 1015 32.42 4.74 35.69
C LEU A 1015 31.84 3.35 35.94
N TYR A 1016 32.62 2.27 35.95
CA TYR A 1016 32.09 0.91 36.14
C TYR A 1016 31.32 0.80 37.45
N GLN A 1017 31.89 1.30 38.54
CA GLN A 1017 31.21 1.31 39.83
C GLN A 1017 30.01 2.26 39.84
N VAL A 1018 30.05 3.36 39.07
CA VAL A 1018 28.90 4.27 38.95
C VAL A 1018 27.76 3.55 38.23
N LEU A 1019 28.04 2.83 37.14
CA LEU A 1019 27.06 2.02 36.42
C LEU A 1019 26.45 0.94 37.32
N ASP A 1020 27.28 0.22 38.10
CA ASP A 1020 26.83 -0.80 39.05
C ASP A 1020 25.93 -0.20 40.15
N THR A 1021 26.33 0.96 40.70
CA THR A 1021 25.59 1.61 41.81
C THR A 1021 24.31 2.28 41.34
N SER A 1022 24.21 2.61 40.05
CA SER A 1022 23.03 3.22 39.43
C SER A 1022 22.06 2.21 38.84
N ASP A 1023 22.25 0.92 39.14
CA ASP A 1023 21.41 -0.18 38.65
C ASP A 1023 21.26 -0.20 37.13
N VAL A 1024 22.30 0.19 36.39
CA VAL A 1024 22.30 0.07 34.93
C VAL A 1024 22.28 -1.43 34.58
N PRO A 1025 21.23 -1.94 33.89
CA PRO A 1025 21.12 -3.37 33.67
C PRO A 1025 22.33 -3.92 32.89
N GLY A 1026 22.80 -5.09 33.32
CA GLY A 1026 23.96 -5.72 32.71
C GLY A 1026 23.78 -5.91 31.20
N GLY A 1027 24.71 -5.37 30.41
CA GLY A 1027 24.67 -5.42 28.95
C GLY A 1027 24.11 -4.15 28.28
N VAL A 1028 23.49 -3.23 29.02
CA VAL A 1028 23.02 -1.95 28.45
C VAL A 1028 24.18 -1.04 28.08
N VAL A 1029 25.21 -0.98 28.93
CA VAL A 1029 26.48 -0.31 28.64
C VAL A 1029 27.59 -1.34 28.80
N ASN A 1030 28.33 -1.59 27.73
CA ASN A 1030 29.52 -2.44 27.72
C ASN A 1030 30.71 -1.60 27.29
N ILE A 1031 31.84 -1.72 27.97
CA ILE A 1031 33.02 -0.88 27.76
C ILE A 1031 34.22 -1.81 27.52
N VAL A 1032 34.85 -1.64 26.36
CA VAL A 1032 35.95 -2.49 25.90
C VAL A 1032 37.17 -1.61 25.62
N THR A 1033 38.25 -1.76 26.40
CA THR A 1033 39.47 -0.94 26.26
C THR A 1033 40.44 -1.57 25.28
N GLY A 1034 41.20 -0.79 24.52
CA GLY A 1034 42.23 -1.32 23.62
C GLY A 1034 42.56 -0.37 22.47
N GLU A 1035 43.13 -0.90 21.39
CA GLU A 1035 43.43 -0.10 20.19
C GLU A 1035 42.13 0.28 19.47
N ARG A 1036 41.86 1.59 19.43
CA ARG A 1036 40.59 2.16 18.94
C ARG A 1036 40.16 1.61 17.60
N ASP A 1037 41.01 1.73 16.58
CA ASP A 1037 40.62 1.46 15.20
C ASP A 1037 40.50 -0.05 14.91
N VAL A 1038 41.23 -0.89 15.65
CA VAL A 1038 41.11 -2.37 15.58
C VAL A 1038 39.76 -2.82 16.13
N LEU A 1039 39.36 -2.26 17.27
CA LEU A 1039 38.07 -2.55 17.89
C LEU A 1039 36.92 -1.94 17.08
N ALA A 1040 37.08 -0.72 16.56
CA ALA A 1040 36.13 -0.05 15.68
C ALA A 1040 35.87 -0.86 14.41
N LYS A 1041 36.93 -1.38 13.77
CA LYS A 1041 36.81 -2.26 12.61
C LYS A 1041 36.00 -3.51 12.95
N THR A 1042 36.30 -4.13 14.10
CA THR A 1042 35.59 -5.32 14.54
C THR A 1042 34.10 -5.05 14.76
N LEU A 1043 33.73 -3.90 15.35
CA LEU A 1043 32.34 -3.47 15.50
C LEU A 1043 31.68 -3.19 14.14
N ALA A 1044 32.41 -2.56 13.22
CA ALA A 1044 31.91 -2.25 11.88
C ALA A 1044 31.63 -3.50 11.05
N GLU A 1045 32.42 -4.56 11.22
CA GLU A 1045 32.25 -5.87 10.55
C GLU A 1045 31.24 -6.79 11.27
N HIS A 1046 30.73 -6.42 12.45
CA HIS A 1046 29.86 -7.30 13.25
C HIS A 1046 28.40 -7.26 12.78
N ASP A 1047 27.79 -8.42 12.52
CA ASP A 1047 26.43 -8.49 11.98
C ASP A 1047 25.33 -8.16 13.02
N GLU A 1048 25.56 -8.44 14.30
CA GLU A 1048 24.65 -8.06 15.40
C GLU A 1048 24.83 -6.62 15.92
N VAL A 1049 25.59 -5.78 15.22
CA VAL A 1049 25.64 -4.33 15.51
C VAL A 1049 24.73 -3.62 14.51
N ASP A 1050 23.76 -2.87 15.00
CA ASP A 1050 22.70 -2.26 14.19
C ASP A 1050 23.09 -0.86 13.69
N ALA A 1051 23.90 -0.13 14.47
CA ALA A 1051 24.46 1.17 14.10
C ALA A 1051 25.84 1.39 14.74
N LEU A 1052 26.67 2.25 14.14
CA LEU A 1052 28.01 2.55 14.63
C LEU A 1052 28.33 4.04 14.59
N TRP A 1053 28.69 4.60 15.74
CA TRP A 1053 29.20 5.96 15.85
C TRP A 1053 30.70 5.92 16.05
N TYR A 1054 31.44 6.66 15.25
CA TYR A 1054 32.89 6.73 15.32
C TYR A 1054 33.35 8.18 15.32
N VAL A 1055 34.13 8.53 16.34
CA VAL A 1055 34.76 9.84 16.45
C VAL A 1055 36.26 9.62 16.65
N GLY A 1056 37.07 10.10 15.71
CA GLY A 1056 38.49 9.81 15.68
C GLY A 1056 39.15 10.26 14.38
N SER A 1057 40.07 9.46 13.84
CA SER A 1057 40.80 9.82 12.61
C SER A 1057 39.92 9.81 11.34
N LYS A 1058 40.35 10.54 10.31
CA LYS A 1058 39.73 10.50 8.97
C LYS A 1058 39.86 9.11 8.34
N GLU A 1059 41.02 8.47 8.51
CA GLU A 1059 41.30 7.13 8.02
C GLU A 1059 40.41 6.08 8.71
N GLY A 1060 40.21 6.21 10.02
CA GLY A 1060 39.31 5.35 10.78
C GLY A 1060 37.84 5.56 10.41
N SER A 1061 37.44 6.80 10.11
CA SER A 1061 36.10 7.10 9.58
C SER A 1061 35.87 6.37 8.25
N ALA A 1062 36.82 6.47 7.31
CA ALA A 1062 36.75 5.78 6.03
C ALA A 1062 36.73 4.25 6.20
N MET A 1063 37.54 3.72 7.13
CA MET A 1063 37.56 2.30 7.46
C MET A 1063 36.22 1.81 8.00
N VAL A 1064 35.62 2.54 8.95
CA VAL A 1064 34.33 2.19 9.55
C VAL A 1064 33.22 2.17 8.50
N GLU A 1065 33.15 3.21 7.68
CA GLU A 1065 32.16 3.28 6.59
C GLU A 1065 32.34 2.13 5.60
N LYS A 1066 33.59 1.82 5.22
CA LYS A 1066 33.88 0.71 4.31
C LYS A 1066 33.48 -0.63 4.92
N ALA A 1067 33.87 -0.90 6.17
CA ALA A 1067 33.59 -2.15 6.86
C ALA A 1067 32.09 -2.35 7.19
N SER A 1068 31.32 -1.26 7.28
CA SER A 1068 29.86 -1.32 7.50
C SER A 1068 29.08 -1.95 6.33
N CYS A 1069 29.70 -2.13 5.16
CA CYS A 1069 29.04 -2.67 3.98
C CYS A 1069 28.57 -4.13 4.14
N GLY A 1070 28.96 -4.85 5.21
CA GLY A 1070 28.60 -6.25 5.47
C GLY A 1070 27.13 -6.50 5.88
N ASN A 1071 26.54 -5.65 6.73
CA ASN A 1071 25.11 -5.69 7.07
C ASN A 1071 24.39 -4.35 6.80
N LEU A 1072 25.10 -3.39 6.20
CA LEU A 1072 24.60 -2.03 5.91
C LEU A 1072 24.13 -1.26 7.15
N LYS A 1073 24.72 -1.53 8.33
CA LYS A 1073 24.50 -0.73 9.53
C LYS A 1073 24.70 0.76 9.27
N ALA A 1074 23.84 1.59 9.87
CA ALA A 1074 23.98 3.04 9.76
C ALA A 1074 25.25 3.51 10.49
N THR A 1075 26.02 4.40 9.85
CA THR A 1075 27.26 4.95 10.41
C THR A 1075 27.14 6.45 10.64
N TRP A 1076 27.65 6.93 11.77
CA TRP A 1076 27.90 8.35 12.00
C TRP A 1076 29.39 8.56 12.31
N VAL A 1077 30.10 9.18 11.39
CA VAL A 1077 31.53 9.46 11.48
C VAL A 1077 31.78 10.96 11.51
N ASP A 1078 32.83 11.40 12.20
CA ASP A 1078 33.23 12.81 12.28
C ASP A 1078 34.23 13.22 11.19
N ASN A 1079 34.80 12.25 10.46
CA ASN A 1079 35.79 12.46 9.40
C ASN A 1079 37.08 13.16 9.89
N GLY A 1080 37.46 12.97 11.15
CA GLY A 1080 38.63 13.65 11.73
C GLY A 1080 38.43 15.14 11.95
N ARG A 1081 37.18 15.62 12.04
CA ARG A 1081 36.88 17.01 12.36
C ARG A 1081 36.87 17.22 13.88
N GLN A 1082 37.47 18.31 14.32
CA GLN A 1082 37.57 18.60 15.75
C GLN A 1082 36.24 19.16 16.28
N ARG A 1083 35.77 18.56 17.38
CA ARG A 1083 34.54 18.92 18.08
C ARG A 1083 34.87 19.60 19.40
N ASP A 1084 34.09 20.60 19.79
CA ASP A 1084 34.07 21.13 21.15
C ASP A 1084 32.91 20.48 21.92
N TRP A 1085 33.22 19.54 22.82
CA TRP A 1085 32.21 18.80 23.57
C TRP A 1085 31.50 19.64 24.63
N ALA A 1086 32.13 20.73 25.09
CA ALA A 1086 31.53 21.66 26.02
C ALA A 1086 30.42 22.49 25.34
N ASN A 1087 30.58 22.80 24.05
CA ASN A 1087 29.58 23.48 23.25
C ASN A 1087 28.29 22.63 23.14
N THR A 1088 27.16 23.19 23.57
CA THR A 1088 25.88 22.47 23.59
C THR A 1088 25.31 22.17 22.20
N GLN A 1089 25.67 22.92 21.16
CA GLN A 1089 25.24 22.61 19.80
C GLN A 1089 26.02 21.43 19.21
N GLN A 1090 27.28 21.25 19.64
CA GLN A 1090 28.18 20.23 19.10
C GLN A 1090 28.19 18.93 19.93
N GLY A 1091 28.11 19.02 21.26
CA GLY A 1091 28.20 17.89 22.19
C GLY A 1091 26.87 17.47 22.84
N GLN A 1092 25.73 18.04 22.44
CA GLN A 1092 24.41 17.74 22.98
C GLN A 1092 23.30 18.04 21.96
N GLY A 1093 22.10 17.50 22.18
CA GLY A 1093 20.87 18.06 21.60
C GLY A 1093 19.94 17.00 20.98
N LYS A 1094 18.85 17.48 20.37
CA LYS A 1094 17.86 16.61 19.70
C LYS A 1094 18.42 15.88 18.49
N ASP A 1095 19.47 16.39 17.84
CA ASP A 1095 20.08 15.70 16.70
C ASP A 1095 20.76 14.37 17.11
N TYR A 1096 21.34 14.31 18.32
CA TYR A 1096 21.87 13.06 18.87
C TYR A 1096 20.76 12.03 19.13
N LEU A 1097 19.60 12.48 19.63
CA LEU A 1097 18.42 11.62 19.83
C LEU A 1097 17.88 11.11 18.49
N ARG A 1098 17.78 11.99 17.49
CA ARG A 1098 17.38 11.62 16.12
C ARG A 1098 18.29 10.55 15.53
N ARG A 1099 19.61 10.64 15.75
CA ARG A 1099 20.58 9.65 15.29
C ARG A 1099 20.54 8.34 16.10
N ALA A 1100 20.05 8.41 17.33
CA ALA A 1100 19.90 7.25 18.23
C ALA A 1100 18.63 6.43 17.96
N VAL A 1101 17.75 6.89 17.07
CA VAL A 1101 16.52 6.20 16.70
C VAL A 1101 16.40 5.99 15.20
N GLN A 1102 15.52 5.08 14.83
CA GLN A 1102 14.98 4.90 13.49
C GLN A 1102 13.46 5.11 13.55
N VAL A 1103 12.87 5.61 12.47
CA VAL A 1103 11.42 5.90 12.45
C VAL A 1103 10.65 4.73 11.85
N LYS A 1104 9.60 4.26 12.54
CA LYS A 1104 8.59 3.34 12.00
C LYS A 1104 7.29 4.11 11.74
N ASN A 1105 6.76 4.03 10.52
CA ASN A 1105 5.44 4.59 10.21
C ASN A 1105 4.37 3.49 10.26
N ILE A 1106 3.47 3.58 11.23
CA ILE A 1106 2.34 2.64 11.41
C ILE A 1106 1.07 3.29 10.90
N TRP A 1107 0.47 2.73 9.87
CA TRP A 1107 -0.80 3.19 9.31
C TRP A 1107 -1.94 2.46 10.00
N VAL A 1108 -2.83 3.23 10.61
CA VAL A 1108 -3.99 2.71 11.36
C VAL A 1108 -5.28 3.29 10.81
N PRO A 1109 -6.35 2.48 10.68
CA PRO A 1109 -7.69 3.01 10.40
C PRO A 1109 -8.13 4.01 11.47
N TYR A 1110 -8.73 5.14 11.08
CA TYR A 1110 -9.15 6.19 12.02
C TYR A 1110 -10.34 7.03 11.48
N GLY A 1111 -11.50 6.91 12.14
CA GLY A 1111 -12.69 7.77 11.97
C GLY A 1111 -13.55 7.54 10.70
N GLU A 1112 -14.87 7.64 10.86
CA GLU A 1112 -15.87 7.84 9.78
C GLU A 1112 -16.29 9.31 9.66
#